data_AF-I4A1W4-F1
#
_entry.id   AF-I4A1W4-F1
#
_cell.length_a   1.000
_cell.length_b   1.000
_cell.length_c   1.000
_cell.angle_alpha   90.00
_cell.angle_beta   90.00
_cell.angle_gamma   90.00
#
_symmetry.space_group_name_H-M   'P 1'
#
loop_
_entity.id
_entity.type
_entity.pdbx_description
1 polymer ?
#
loop_
_entity_poly.entity_id
_entity_poly.type
_entity_poly.pdbx_seq_one_letter_code
_entity_poly.pdbx_strand_id
1 'polypeptide(L)'
;MKKLSIAILSALFVTACTSTKQAEKTAEPQTTTKVNKGIDRSVRPTPGPAPTVKITKPEEFKLANGLHVMVVENHKLPSVSFYLSMDNPPLLQGDKKGVSQMLSAIMGNGTSKISKDDFNEELEFYGANANVYASGASATTLTRYFPKVFDLVISAALDPRLSKTEFEKEKEKALENIRISEKNVQKVANDLRSALAFGKDHPYGEFTTEKTLQNVTFNDVKNYYNKYFSPENAYLVVVGDVTLAEVKKLVEKDLASWKPKGIKKVNYAKPQNLPNVQIDFIDMPNAVQTEIAALNVVDLKIKDKDYFAAVLANKILGGGADARLFANLREAHGWTYGAYSGISPDKEIGNFTATAAVRNAVTDSAVVEMMNEIKKIGKEPVTQEELDRAKATYIGSFVMNAQKPSVVANQALQIQVQGLPADFYENFIKNISAVTLEEVQAAAKKYFGAENSRIVVVGKAEDVLPGLEKLGYPINFYNRLGEKTGNPLKNQVAIPAGLTAQKVLADYVQAIGGAQKVKNIKSVKAAFTLEGAAPQPLEGEVLYYAPNLEKTVLKMNGAVIVTTIFDGKVEKTSGMMGNSEKSGKDVAEKSAKKGIVPQAFYTDKEAKLVGTATIDGKLAYKVEVPVGDLKTYEYYDAKSKLLVQNSVSVDTPQGPMEIITSYKDYKSVDGVKFAFVVTQEVAGQKIVTTMKNMEVNKGVSLADFK
;
A
#
# COMPACT_ATOMS: atom_id res chain seq x y z
N MET A 1 -12.53 -5.12 -26.26
CA MET A 1 -12.04 -6.45 -25.86
C MET A 1 -11.29 -7.11 -27.00
N LYS A 2 -10.08 -6.63 -27.32
CA LYS A 2 -9.13 -7.22 -28.27
C LYS A 2 -7.79 -6.60 -27.90
N LYS A 3 -6.82 -7.42 -27.51
CA LYS A 3 -5.37 -7.16 -27.36
C LYS A 3 -4.84 -8.05 -26.23
N LEU A 4 -4.24 -9.18 -26.60
CA LEU A 4 -3.09 -9.78 -25.92
C LEU A 4 -2.68 -11.01 -26.75
N SER A 5 -1.53 -10.95 -27.41
CA SER A 5 -0.84 -12.14 -27.92
C SER A 5 0.65 -11.85 -27.86
N ILE A 6 1.24 -12.24 -26.73
CA ILE A 6 2.69 -12.38 -26.54
C ILE A 6 2.85 -13.82 -26.07
N ALA A 7 3.37 -14.66 -26.97
CA ALA A 7 3.50 -16.08 -26.74
C ALA A 7 4.95 -16.39 -26.37
N ILE A 8 5.21 -16.40 -25.06
CA ILE A 8 5.67 -17.59 -24.36
C ILE A 8 4.73 -17.68 -23.14
N LEU A 9 3.96 -18.77 -23.07
CA LEU A 9 2.93 -19.04 -22.07
C LEU A 9 1.70 -18.11 -22.01
N SER A 10 0.93 -18.09 -23.09
CA SER A 10 -0.44 -17.57 -23.08
C SER A 10 -1.44 -18.64 -23.53
N ALA A 11 -1.47 -19.77 -22.83
CA ALA A 11 -2.44 -20.85 -23.04
C ALA A 11 -2.73 -21.63 -21.75
N LEU A 12 -3.03 -20.92 -20.66
CA LEU A 12 -3.65 -21.44 -19.44
C LEU A 12 -4.07 -20.20 -18.64
N PHE A 13 -5.23 -19.63 -18.95
CA PHE A 13 -6.05 -18.73 -18.10
C PHE A 13 -7.04 -17.96 -18.98
N VAL A 14 -7.96 -18.68 -19.61
CA VAL A 14 -9.28 -18.14 -19.95
C VAL A 14 -10.24 -19.31 -19.86
N THR A 15 -11.11 -19.34 -18.85
CA THR A 15 -12.57 -19.58 -18.93
C THR A 15 -13.11 -19.87 -17.53
N ALA A 16 -13.66 -18.84 -16.87
CA ALA A 16 -14.69 -19.02 -15.84
C ALA A 16 -15.50 -17.72 -15.77
N CYS A 17 -16.56 -17.64 -16.58
CA CYS A 17 -17.79 -16.88 -16.33
C CYS A 17 -18.72 -17.09 -17.53
N THR A 18 -19.28 -18.29 -17.64
CA THR A 18 -20.54 -18.47 -18.37
C THR A 18 -21.66 -18.08 -17.42
N SER A 19 -22.34 -16.99 -17.77
CA SER A 19 -23.57 -16.52 -17.13
C SER A 19 -24.63 -17.61 -17.16
N THR A 20 -24.99 -18.14 -15.99
CA THR A 20 -26.24 -18.87 -15.81
C THR A 20 -27.39 -17.87 -16.01
N LYS A 21 -28.11 -18.04 -17.13
CA LYS A 21 -29.44 -17.45 -17.33
C LYS A 21 -30.34 -17.90 -16.19
N GLN A 22 -30.59 -17.00 -15.24
CA GLN A 22 -31.61 -17.20 -14.23
C GLN A 22 -32.97 -16.93 -14.88
N ALA A 23 -33.87 -17.90 -14.75
CA ALA A 23 -35.23 -17.81 -15.24
C ALA A 23 -35.96 -16.60 -14.63
N GLU A 24 -36.54 -15.76 -15.47
CA GLU A 24 -37.52 -14.74 -15.06
C GLU A 24 -38.74 -15.45 -14.47
N LYS A 25 -38.84 -15.44 -13.14
CA LYS A 25 -40.13 -15.53 -12.46
C LYS A 25 -40.73 -14.12 -12.46
N THR A 26 -41.84 -13.96 -13.18
CA THR A 26 -42.76 -12.83 -13.08
C THR A 26 -43.10 -12.57 -11.62
N ALA A 27 -42.59 -11.45 -11.10
CA ALA A 27 -43.04 -10.88 -9.83
C ALA A 27 -44.34 -10.11 -10.08
N GLU A 28 -45.36 -10.39 -9.27
CA GLU A 28 -46.59 -9.61 -9.20
C GLU A 28 -46.29 -8.14 -8.90
N PRO A 29 -47.07 -7.19 -9.44
CA PRO A 29 -46.83 -5.77 -9.24
C PRO A 29 -47.05 -5.40 -7.77
N GLN A 30 -45.96 -5.10 -7.07
CA GLN A 30 -46.03 -4.46 -5.76
C GLN A 30 -46.71 -3.09 -5.90
N THR A 31 -47.72 -2.90 -5.05
CA THR A 31 -48.51 -1.70 -4.86
C THR A 31 -47.63 -0.45 -4.84
N THR A 32 -47.86 0.41 -5.83
CA THR A 32 -47.28 1.75 -5.93
C THR A 32 -47.60 2.55 -4.68
N THR A 33 -46.63 2.69 -3.79
CA THR A 33 -46.67 3.71 -2.74
C THR A 33 -46.67 5.07 -3.43
N LYS A 34 -47.74 5.84 -3.19
CA LYS A 34 -47.90 7.20 -3.72
C LYS A 34 -46.64 8.03 -3.46
N VAL A 35 -45.92 8.36 -4.52
CA VAL A 35 -44.85 9.36 -4.48
C VAL A 35 -45.48 10.70 -4.09
N ASN A 36 -45.05 11.23 -2.95
CA ASN A 36 -45.53 12.51 -2.43
C ASN A 36 -45.17 13.62 -3.45
N LYS A 37 -46.20 14.17 -4.10
CA LYS A 37 -46.12 15.01 -5.31
C LYS A 37 -45.75 16.48 -5.05
N GLY A 38 -45.01 16.78 -3.98
CA GLY A 38 -44.82 18.15 -3.48
C GLY A 38 -43.37 18.63 -3.33
N ILE A 39 -42.36 17.82 -3.68
CA ILE A 39 -40.96 18.23 -3.55
C ILE A 39 -40.42 18.58 -4.93
N ASP A 40 -40.23 19.88 -5.18
CA ASP A 40 -39.47 20.36 -6.33
C ASP A 40 -38.00 19.94 -6.16
N ARG A 41 -37.57 18.99 -7.00
CA ARG A 41 -36.20 18.44 -6.96
C ARG A 41 -35.18 19.34 -7.66
N SER A 42 -35.60 20.42 -8.30
CA SER A 42 -34.72 21.43 -8.89
C SER A 42 -34.28 22.50 -7.87
N VAL A 43 -35.00 22.63 -6.75
CA VAL A 43 -34.71 23.59 -5.68
C VAL A 43 -34.06 22.87 -4.50
N ARG A 44 -32.84 23.27 -4.15
CA ARG A 44 -32.17 22.78 -2.95
C ARG A 44 -32.99 23.20 -1.71
N PRO A 45 -33.37 22.28 -0.81
CA PRO A 45 -34.04 22.66 0.43
C PRO A 45 -33.22 23.69 1.21
N THR A 46 -33.86 24.75 1.68
CA THR A 46 -33.22 25.71 2.59
C THR A 46 -32.87 25.02 3.91
N PRO A 47 -31.63 25.13 4.41
CA PRO A 47 -31.27 24.57 5.71
C PRO A 47 -32.14 25.16 6.82
N GLY A 48 -32.62 24.31 7.73
CA GLY A 48 -33.25 24.76 8.98
C GLY A 48 -32.22 25.41 9.92
N PRO A 49 -32.66 26.03 11.03
CA PRO A 49 -31.77 26.59 12.04
C PRO A 49 -30.81 25.52 12.59
N ALA A 50 -29.59 25.93 12.95
CA ALA A 50 -28.59 25.02 13.51
C ALA A 50 -29.15 24.37 14.79
N PRO A 51 -29.17 23.03 14.87
CA PRO A 51 -29.75 22.34 16.01
C PRO A 51 -28.88 22.55 17.26
N THR A 52 -29.53 22.76 18.40
CA THR A 52 -28.87 22.78 19.70
C THR A 52 -28.56 21.34 20.13
N VAL A 53 -27.28 20.98 20.17
CA VAL A 53 -26.83 19.66 20.63
C VAL A 53 -26.79 19.67 22.16
N LYS A 54 -27.67 18.90 22.81
CA LYS A 54 -27.53 18.58 24.23
C LYS A 54 -26.54 17.43 24.36
N ILE A 55 -25.35 17.73 24.87
CA ILE A 55 -24.34 16.71 25.15
C ILE A 55 -24.67 16.11 26.51
N THR A 56 -25.15 14.87 26.52
CA THR A 56 -25.30 14.10 27.75
C THR A 56 -23.91 13.90 28.37
N LYS A 57 -23.77 14.00 29.69
CA LYS A 57 -22.48 13.72 30.35
C LYS A 57 -22.49 12.25 30.80
N PRO A 58 -21.39 11.50 30.62
CA PRO A 58 -21.29 10.18 31.22
C PRO A 58 -21.33 10.28 32.74
N GLU A 59 -21.79 9.22 33.38
CA GLU A 59 -21.52 9.01 34.79
C GLU A 59 -20.10 8.49 34.96
N GLU A 60 -19.37 9.01 35.94
CA GLU A 60 -17.94 8.72 36.09
C GLU A 60 -17.61 8.32 37.54
N PHE A 61 -16.67 7.39 37.69
CA PHE A 61 -16.06 7.09 38.98
C PHE A 61 -14.59 6.67 38.78
N LYS A 62 -13.82 6.75 39.87
CA LYS A 62 -12.40 6.41 39.87
C LYS A 62 -12.11 5.35 40.91
N LEU A 63 -11.35 4.33 40.55
CA LEU A 63 -10.83 3.34 41.50
C LEU A 63 -9.57 3.86 42.22
N ALA A 64 -9.29 3.32 43.40
CA ALA A 64 -8.12 3.68 44.20
C ALA A 64 -6.78 3.41 43.48
N ASN A 65 -6.75 2.49 42.51
CA ASN A 65 -5.57 2.18 41.70
C ASN A 65 -5.31 3.15 40.55
N GLY A 66 -6.17 4.16 40.37
CA GLY A 66 -6.01 5.19 39.35
C GLY A 66 -6.90 5.01 38.11
N LEU A 67 -7.55 3.85 37.91
CA LEU A 67 -8.43 3.62 36.77
C LEU A 67 -9.62 4.58 36.78
N HIS A 68 -9.80 5.29 35.68
CA HIS A 68 -10.97 6.15 35.43
C HIS A 68 -12.03 5.36 34.67
N VAL A 69 -13.28 5.38 35.13
CA VAL A 69 -14.40 4.69 34.48
C VAL A 69 -15.49 5.67 34.11
N MET A 70 -15.95 5.57 32.86
CA MET A 70 -17.04 6.35 32.30
C MET A 70 -18.15 5.42 31.82
N VAL A 71 -19.39 5.72 32.19
CA VAL A 71 -20.57 4.94 31.84
C VAL A 71 -21.56 5.84 31.11
N VAL A 72 -21.97 5.42 29.92
CA VAL A 72 -23.07 6.06 29.18
C VAL A 72 -24.20 5.04 29.01
N GLU A 73 -25.22 5.18 29.85
CA GLU A 73 -26.41 4.35 29.80
C GLU A 73 -27.20 4.62 28.51
N ASN A 74 -27.60 3.55 27.83
CA ASN A 74 -28.41 3.59 26.62
C ASN A 74 -29.23 2.30 26.45
N HIS A 75 -30.44 2.32 27.00
CA HIS A 75 -31.38 1.18 26.97
C HIS A 75 -32.16 1.02 25.65
N LYS A 76 -31.76 1.70 24.56
CA LYS A 76 -32.47 1.63 23.27
C LYS A 76 -32.34 0.27 22.58
N LEU A 77 -31.21 -0.40 22.78
CA LEU A 77 -30.91 -1.71 22.21
C LEU A 77 -30.29 -2.59 23.30
N PRO A 78 -30.58 -3.89 23.34
CA PRO A 78 -30.03 -4.82 24.33
C PRO A 78 -28.58 -5.21 24.01
N SER A 79 -27.70 -4.20 23.90
CA SER A 79 -26.28 -4.38 23.62
C SER A 79 -25.42 -3.44 24.46
N VAL A 80 -24.19 -3.89 24.70
CA VAL A 80 -23.19 -3.19 25.49
C VAL A 80 -21.85 -3.26 24.77
N SER A 81 -21.19 -2.12 24.67
CA SER A 81 -19.83 -1.99 24.21
C SER A 81 -18.97 -1.43 25.33
N PHE A 82 -17.75 -1.93 25.48
CA PHE A 82 -16.76 -1.28 26.32
C PHE A 82 -15.40 -1.24 25.64
N TYR A 83 -14.59 -0.27 26.04
CA TYR A 83 -13.18 -0.21 25.70
C TYR A 83 -12.37 0.29 26.88
N LEU A 84 -11.31 -0.45 27.18
CA LEU A 84 -10.22 -0.07 28.06
C LEU A 84 -9.11 0.50 27.17
N SER A 85 -8.68 1.72 27.44
CA SER A 85 -7.62 2.40 26.70
C SER A 85 -6.61 3.02 27.64
N MET A 86 -5.32 2.93 27.29
CA MET A 86 -4.23 3.54 28.04
C MET A 86 -3.70 4.78 27.34
N ASP A 87 -3.67 5.90 28.06
CA ASP A 87 -3.07 7.17 27.65
C ASP A 87 -1.60 7.23 28.10
N ASN A 88 -0.84 6.19 27.76
CA ASN A 88 0.58 6.15 28.08
C ASN A 88 1.37 7.14 27.19
N PRO A 89 2.41 7.81 27.72
CA PRO A 89 3.28 8.64 26.92
C PRO A 89 3.89 7.86 25.74
N PRO A 90 4.12 8.47 24.56
CA PRO A 90 4.75 7.80 23.43
C PRO A 90 6.10 7.18 23.80
N LEU A 91 6.34 5.97 23.31
CA LEU A 91 7.51 5.16 23.66
C LEU A 91 8.37 4.87 22.43
N LEU A 92 9.66 5.23 22.53
CA LEU A 92 10.68 4.83 21.57
C LEU A 92 11.06 3.37 21.85
N GLN A 93 11.01 2.50 20.84
CA GLN A 93 11.31 1.08 20.98
C GLN A 93 12.70 0.69 20.44
N GLY A 94 13.34 1.58 19.69
CA GLY A 94 14.67 1.48 19.13
C GLY A 94 14.88 0.25 18.26
N ASP A 95 15.95 -0.47 18.55
CA ASP A 95 16.36 -1.71 17.88
C ASP A 95 15.35 -2.86 18.04
N LYS A 96 14.34 -2.69 18.90
CA LYS A 96 13.24 -3.64 19.15
C LYS A 96 11.87 -3.08 18.74
N LYS A 97 11.83 -2.09 17.83
CA LYS A 97 10.57 -1.64 17.24
C LYS A 97 9.79 -2.81 16.67
N GLY A 98 8.59 -2.99 17.19
CA GLY A 98 7.72 -4.15 16.93
C GLY A 98 7.34 -4.90 18.20
N VAL A 99 7.99 -4.68 19.35
CA VAL A 99 7.66 -5.40 20.59
C VAL A 99 6.21 -5.18 21.05
N SER A 100 5.66 -3.97 20.92
CA SER A 100 4.25 -3.71 21.26
C SER A 100 3.29 -4.37 20.27
N GLN A 101 3.65 -4.43 18.99
CA GLN A 101 2.89 -5.13 17.96
C GLN A 101 2.86 -6.64 18.25
N MET A 102 3.99 -7.22 18.65
CA MET A 102 4.09 -8.64 19.02
C MET A 102 3.30 -8.95 20.28
N LEU A 103 3.30 -8.06 21.28
CA LEU A 103 2.42 -8.20 22.43
C LEU A 103 0.94 -8.23 21.98
N SER A 104 0.50 -7.22 21.21
CA SER A 104 -0.89 -7.17 20.73
C SER A 104 -1.29 -8.40 19.93
N ALA A 105 -0.38 -8.99 19.14
CA ALA A 105 -0.67 -10.17 18.33
C ALA A 105 -0.97 -11.43 19.15
N ILE A 106 -0.44 -11.53 20.38
CA ILE A 106 -0.58 -12.74 21.21
C ILE A 106 -1.39 -12.52 22.50
N MET A 107 -1.67 -11.28 22.87
CA MET A 107 -2.34 -10.95 24.13
C MET A 107 -3.80 -11.40 24.17
N GLY A 108 -4.47 -11.44 23.00
CA GLY A 108 -5.85 -11.91 22.87
C GLY A 108 -6.02 -13.43 22.71
N ASN A 109 -4.99 -14.25 22.98
CA ASN A 109 -5.03 -15.70 22.78
C ASN A 109 -5.49 -16.48 24.04
N GLY A 110 -6.40 -15.92 24.83
CA GLY A 110 -6.87 -16.49 26.09
C GLY A 110 -6.04 -16.07 27.32
N THR A 111 -6.29 -16.75 28.44
CA THR A 111 -5.74 -16.41 29.76
C THR A 111 -4.77 -17.47 30.25
N SER A 112 -4.14 -17.29 31.41
CA SER A 112 -3.36 -18.36 32.03
C SER A 112 -4.19 -19.62 32.34
N LYS A 113 -5.53 -19.47 32.46
CA LYS A 113 -6.47 -20.53 32.83
C LYS A 113 -7.36 -21.02 31.67
N ILE A 114 -7.58 -20.19 30.66
CA ILE A 114 -8.48 -20.47 29.53
C ILE A 114 -7.62 -20.60 28.27
N SER A 115 -7.79 -21.71 27.56
CA SER A 115 -7.02 -21.93 26.34
C SER A 115 -7.43 -20.95 25.23
N LYS A 116 -6.64 -20.88 24.15
CA LYS A 116 -6.96 -19.98 23.03
C LYS A 116 -8.26 -20.40 22.35
N ASP A 117 -8.45 -21.70 22.17
CA ASP A 117 -9.59 -22.24 21.45
C ASP A 117 -10.85 -22.09 22.30
N ASP A 118 -10.80 -22.43 23.60
CA ASP A 118 -11.93 -22.23 24.51
C ASP A 118 -12.30 -20.74 24.64
N PHE A 119 -11.30 -19.84 24.70
CA PHE A 119 -11.55 -18.39 24.76
C PHE A 119 -12.30 -17.89 23.52
N ASN A 120 -11.91 -18.35 22.33
CA ASN A 120 -12.58 -17.99 21.09
C ASN A 120 -13.97 -18.62 21.00
N GLU A 121 -14.13 -19.89 21.40
CA GLU A 121 -15.41 -20.58 21.42
C GLU A 121 -16.41 -19.90 22.37
N GLU A 122 -15.96 -19.46 23.55
CA GLU A 122 -16.80 -18.69 24.47
C GLU A 122 -17.23 -17.35 23.88
N LEU A 123 -16.31 -16.59 23.26
CA LEU A 123 -16.65 -15.33 22.60
C LEU A 123 -17.67 -15.54 21.47
N GLU A 124 -17.47 -16.57 20.64
CA GLU A 124 -18.39 -16.93 19.56
C GLU A 124 -19.76 -17.35 20.11
N PHE A 125 -19.79 -18.17 21.16
CA PHE A 125 -21.02 -18.60 21.82
C PHE A 125 -21.85 -17.41 22.36
N TYR A 126 -21.18 -16.39 22.91
CA TYR A 126 -21.83 -15.17 23.37
C TYR A 126 -22.13 -14.16 22.25
N GLY A 127 -21.75 -14.47 21.00
CA GLY A 127 -21.87 -13.54 19.87
C GLY A 127 -21.10 -12.24 20.10
N ALA A 128 -19.99 -12.31 20.84
CA ALA A 128 -19.18 -11.16 21.21
C ALA A 128 -18.11 -10.89 20.14
N ASN A 129 -17.88 -9.62 19.83
CA ASN A 129 -16.69 -9.19 19.12
C ASN A 129 -15.75 -8.54 20.12
N ALA A 130 -14.54 -9.09 20.31
CA ALA A 130 -13.58 -8.61 21.30
C ALA A 130 -12.17 -8.55 20.74
N ASN A 131 -11.37 -7.61 21.25
CA ASN A 131 -9.96 -7.46 20.93
C ASN A 131 -9.19 -7.11 22.21
N VAL A 132 -8.01 -7.72 22.40
CA VAL A 132 -7.08 -7.39 23.49
C VAL A 132 -5.73 -7.06 22.87
N TYR A 133 -5.13 -5.93 23.27
CA TYR A 133 -3.92 -5.38 22.66
C TYR A 133 -3.04 -4.69 23.70
N ALA A 134 -1.80 -4.36 23.33
CA ALA A 134 -0.78 -3.82 24.25
C ALA A 134 -1.19 -2.54 25.01
N SER A 135 -2.14 -1.77 24.48
CA SER A 135 -2.65 -0.52 25.05
C SER A 135 -4.09 -0.62 25.58
N GLY A 136 -4.68 -1.82 25.67
CA GLY A 136 -6.05 -1.95 26.16
C GLY A 136 -6.82 -3.18 25.68
N ALA A 137 -8.14 -3.08 25.75
CA ALA A 137 -9.06 -4.11 25.31
C ALA A 137 -10.39 -3.48 24.89
N SER A 138 -11.16 -4.18 24.07
CA SER A 138 -12.50 -3.74 23.69
C SER A 138 -13.40 -4.94 23.46
N ALA A 139 -14.69 -4.80 23.73
CA ALA A 139 -15.67 -5.77 23.30
C ALA A 139 -17.04 -5.15 23.05
N THR A 140 -17.85 -5.83 22.22
CA THR A 140 -19.28 -5.58 22.04
C THR A 140 -20.04 -6.89 22.14
N THR A 141 -21.15 -6.90 22.88
CA THR A 141 -22.01 -8.07 23.07
C THR A 141 -23.46 -7.67 23.39
N LEU A 142 -24.35 -8.65 23.53
CA LEU A 142 -25.71 -8.48 24.00
C LEU A 142 -25.74 -8.26 25.53
N THR A 143 -26.68 -7.46 26.04
CA THR A 143 -26.81 -7.13 27.48
C THR A 143 -26.75 -8.35 28.38
N ARG A 144 -27.49 -9.41 28.03
CA ARG A 144 -27.57 -10.65 28.83
C ARG A 144 -26.23 -11.36 29.03
N TYR A 145 -25.25 -11.12 28.15
CA TYR A 145 -23.92 -11.73 28.21
C TYR A 145 -22.84 -10.75 28.64
N PHE A 146 -23.15 -9.46 28.80
CA PHE A 146 -22.17 -8.42 29.16
C PHE A 146 -21.34 -8.79 30.41
N PRO A 147 -21.93 -9.25 31.53
CA PRO A 147 -21.13 -9.62 32.70
C PRO A 147 -20.10 -10.73 32.42
N LYS A 148 -20.43 -11.70 31.55
CA LYS A 148 -19.55 -12.83 31.21
C LYS A 148 -18.45 -12.41 30.23
N VAL A 149 -18.82 -11.66 29.20
CA VAL A 149 -17.87 -11.18 28.19
C VAL A 149 -16.91 -10.16 28.79
N PHE A 150 -17.39 -9.28 29.67
CA PHE A 150 -16.55 -8.33 30.40
C PHE A 150 -15.49 -9.07 31.23
N ASP A 151 -15.92 -10.03 32.06
CA ASP A 151 -15.05 -10.86 32.90
C ASP A 151 -13.99 -11.60 32.06
N LEU A 152 -14.41 -12.24 30.96
CA LEU A 152 -13.56 -12.99 30.05
C LEU A 152 -12.48 -12.12 29.40
N VAL A 153 -12.87 -10.99 28.83
CA VAL A 153 -11.98 -10.08 28.09
C VAL A 153 -11.05 -9.31 29.03
N ILE A 154 -11.55 -8.84 30.18
CA ILE A 154 -10.72 -8.18 31.19
C ILE A 154 -9.73 -9.18 31.81
N SER A 155 -10.13 -10.43 32.05
CA SER A 155 -9.20 -11.47 32.50
C SER A 155 -8.10 -11.73 31.48
N ALA A 156 -8.40 -11.78 30.18
CA ALA A 156 -7.37 -11.89 29.13
C ALA A 156 -6.45 -10.66 29.07
N ALA A 157 -6.97 -9.47 29.39
CA ALA A 157 -6.17 -8.26 29.45
C ALA A 157 -5.22 -8.22 30.66
N LEU A 158 -5.67 -8.69 31.83
CA LEU A 158 -4.91 -8.65 33.10
C LEU A 158 -4.02 -9.88 33.34
N ASP A 159 -4.38 -11.02 32.75
CA ASP A 159 -3.66 -12.30 32.87
C ASP A 159 -3.58 -13.01 31.51
N PRO A 160 -2.94 -12.39 30.51
CA PRO A 160 -2.82 -12.96 29.18
C PRO A 160 -1.98 -14.23 29.20
N ARG A 161 -2.38 -15.23 28.41
CA ARG A 161 -1.67 -16.53 28.35
C ARG A 161 -0.20 -16.42 27.95
N LEU A 162 0.14 -15.43 27.10
CA LEU A 162 1.45 -15.18 26.48
C LEU A 162 2.30 -16.45 26.32
N SER A 163 2.11 -17.19 25.21
CA SER A 163 2.88 -18.41 24.95
C SER A 163 4.06 -18.13 24.02
N LYS A 164 5.19 -18.83 24.25
CA LYS A 164 6.35 -18.75 23.35
C LYS A 164 6.01 -19.28 21.95
N THR A 165 5.21 -20.35 21.86
CA THR A 165 4.80 -20.94 20.58
C THR A 165 4.00 -19.96 19.72
N GLU A 166 3.01 -19.26 20.30
CA GLU A 166 2.24 -18.25 19.56
C GLU A 166 3.11 -17.05 19.20
N PHE A 167 4.04 -16.65 20.08
CA PHE A 167 4.99 -15.59 19.78
C PHE A 167 5.84 -15.90 18.53
N GLU A 168 6.45 -17.08 18.44
CA GLU A 168 7.29 -17.43 17.27
C GLU A 168 6.44 -17.48 15.99
N LYS A 169 5.21 -18.05 16.07
CA LYS A 169 4.28 -18.10 14.94
C LYS A 169 3.87 -16.71 14.43
N GLU A 170 3.51 -15.80 15.34
CA GLU A 170 3.14 -14.43 14.97
C GLU A 170 4.34 -13.61 14.50
N LYS A 171 5.54 -13.88 15.03
CA LYS A 171 6.79 -13.27 14.55
C LYS A 171 7.10 -13.70 13.11
N GLU A 172 7.00 -14.98 12.77
CA GLU A 172 7.19 -15.48 11.41
C GLU A 172 6.20 -14.85 10.43
N LYS A 173 4.91 -14.82 10.78
CA LYS A 173 3.88 -14.14 9.97
C LYS A 173 4.17 -12.66 9.76
N ALA A 174 4.59 -11.96 10.82
CA ALA A 174 4.89 -10.54 10.74
C ALA A 174 6.13 -10.26 9.88
N LEU A 175 7.16 -11.11 9.94
CA LEU A 175 8.33 -11.02 9.05
C LEU A 175 7.92 -11.22 7.58
N GLU A 176 7.07 -12.19 7.29
CA GLU A 176 6.59 -12.42 5.93
C GLU A 176 5.74 -11.25 5.42
N ASN A 177 4.85 -10.72 6.25
CA ASN A 177 4.07 -9.52 5.91
C ASN A 177 4.96 -8.31 5.62
N ILE A 178 6.07 -8.15 6.36
CA ILE A 178 7.05 -7.09 6.08
C ILE A 178 7.63 -7.29 4.68
N ARG A 179 8.14 -8.49 4.34
CA ARG A 179 8.72 -8.80 3.02
C ARG A 179 7.75 -8.57 1.88
N ILE A 180 6.49 -9.00 2.02
CA ILE A 180 5.43 -8.75 1.03
C ILE A 180 5.22 -7.25 0.85
N SER A 181 5.22 -6.50 1.96
CA SER A 181 4.95 -5.06 1.94
C SER A 181 6.09 -4.20 1.37
N GLU A 182 7.32 -4.72 1.25
CA GLU A 182 8.47 -3.98 0.72
C GLU A 182 8.30 -3.55 -0.75
N LYS A 183 7.46 -4.28 -1.51
CA LYS A 183 7.10 -3.92 -2.89
C LYS A 183 5.90 -2.98 -2.97
N ASN A 184 5.19 -2.73 -1.86
CA ASN A 184 4.04 -1.84 -1.82
C ASN A 184 4.50 -0.38 -1.70
N VAL A 185 4.37 0.37 -2.80
CA VAL A 185 4.79 1.77 -2.92
C VAL A 185 4.12 2.66 -1.87
N GLN A 186 2.82 2.49 -1.65
CA GLN A 186 2.05 3.29 -0.71
C GLN A 186 2.48 3.04 0.75
N LYS A 187 2.75 1.77 1.10
CA LYS A 187 3.26 1.41 2.44
C LYS A 187 4.62 2.05 2.70
N VAL A 188 5.55 1.93 1.74
CA VAL A 188 6.88 2.56 1.83
C VAL A 188 6.75 4.08 1.97
N ALA A 189 5.88 4.71 1.17
CA ALA A 189 5.62 6.14 1.29
C ALA A 189 5.11 6.53 2.69
N ASN A 190 4.17 5.78 3.27
CA ASN A 190 3.64 6.05 4.60
C ASN A 190 4.68 5.91 5.72
N ASP A 191 5.51 4.87 5.69
CA ASP A 191 6.58 4.68 6.67
C ASP A 191 7.60 5.81 6.61
N LEU A 192 8.02 6.18 5.39
CA LEU A 192 9.04 7.20 5.19
C LEU A 192 8.53 8.61 5.42
N ARG A 193 7.25 8.91 5.15
CA ARG A 193 6.62 10.18 5.53
C ARG A 193 6.81 10.43 7.04
N SER A 194 6.44 9.45 7.87
CA SER A 194 6.58 9.54 9.33
C SER A 194 8.04 9.62 9.78
N ALA A 195 8.90 8.75 9.24
CA ALA A 195 10.32 8.72 9.60
C ALA A 195 11.06 10.02 9.24
N LEU A 196 10.74 10.63 8.10
CA LEU A 196 11.36 11.87 7.65
C LEU A 196 10.75 13.11 8.33
N ALA A 197 9.45 13.07 8.69
CA ALA A 197 8.78 14.13 9.44
C ALA A 197 9.32 14.25 10.87
N PHE A 198 9.35 13.14 11.60
CA PHE A 198 9.64 13.14 13.04
C PHE A 198 11.09 12.75 13.36
N GLY A 199 11.80 12.10 12.44
CA GLY A 199 13.11 11.49 12.70
C GLY A 199 12.99 10.10 13.35
N LYS A 200 13.92 9.20 13.04
CA LYS A 200 13.90 7.80 13.54
C LYS A 200 14.16 7.66 15.04
N ASP A 201 14.71 8.71 15.67
CA ASP A 201 14.93 8.78 17.12
C ASP A 201 13.72 9.34 17.89
N HIS A 202 12.58 9.51 17.21
CA HIS A 202 11.31 9.93 17.78
C HIS A 202 10.28 8.79 17.69
N PRO A 203 9.44 8.54 18.72
CA PRO A 203 8.44 7.45 18.69
C PRO A 203 7.53 7.43 17.47
N TYR A 204 7.18 8.62 16.96
CA TYR A 204 6.33 8.79 15.77
C TYR A 204 7.07 8.60 14.44
N GLY A 205 8.40 8.59 14.42
CA GLY A 205 9.20 8.34 13.21
C GLY A 205 9.72 6.90 13.10
N GLU A 206 9.53 6.08 14.14
CA GLU A 206 9.88 4.66 14.09
C GLU A 206 8.85 3.82 13.34
N PHE A 207 9.33 2.91 12.50
CA PHE A 207 8.52 1.86 11.89
C PHE A 207 9.21 0.51 12.03
N THR A 208 8.42 -0.56 12.07
CA THR A 208 8.93 -1.93 12.20
C THR A 208 9.65 -2.34 10.92
N THR A 209 10.87 -2.85 11.05
CA THR A 209 11.66 -3.44 9.96
C THR A 209 11.92 -4.92 10.24
N GLU A 210 12.34 -5.68 9.23
CA GLU A 210 12.77 -7.07 9.44
C GLU A 210 13.84 -7.16 10.54
N LYS A 211 14.84 -6.26 10.50
CA LYS A 211 15.91 -6.19 11.51
C LYS A 211 15.37 -5.94 12.93
N THR A 212 14.54 -4.92 13.12
CA THR A 212 14.04 -4.59 14.46
C THR A 212 13.11 -5.67 15.00
N LEU A 213 12.30 -6.28 14.13
CA LEU A 213 11.41 -7.37 14.52
C LEU A 213 12.18 -8.65 14.86
N GLN A 214 13.24 -8.98 14.11
CA GLN A 214 14.13 -10.10 14.42
C GLN A 214 14.76 -9.98 15.81
N ASN A 215 15.10 -8.75 16.24
CA ASN A 215 15.66 -8.47 17.56
C ASN A 215 14.64 -8.60 18.71
N VAL A 216 13.34 -8.59 18.43
CA VAL A 216 12.32 -8.78 19.47
C VAL A 216 12.38 -10.22 19.99
N THR A 217 12.53 -10.37 21.31
CA THR A 217 12.44 -11.67 21.99
C THR A 217 11.14 -11.82 22.75
N PHE A 218 10.76 -13.07 23.07
CA PHE A 218 9.59 -13.35 23.90
C PHE A 218 9.69 -12.70 25.30
N ASN A 219 10.90 -12.58 25.87
CA ASN A 219 11.10 -11.89 27.13
C ASN A 219 10.85 -10.38 27.01
N ASP A 220 11.18 -9.75 25.88
CA ASP A 220 10.88 -8.35 25.64
C ASP A 220 9.38 -8.09 25.66
N VAL A 221 8.58 -8.99 25.07
CA VAL A 221 7.11 -8.91 25.09
C VAL A 221 6.56 -8.97 26.52
N LYS A 222 7.01 -9.94 27.32
CA LYS A 222 6.62 -10.03 28.75
C LYS A 222 7.04 -8.80 29.53
N ASN A 223 8.26 -8.30 29.30
CA ASN A 223 8.76 -7.11 29.97
C ASN A 223 7.97 -5.85 29.57
N TYR A 224 7.58 -5.75 28.30
CA TYR A 224 6.74 -4.65 27.81
C TYR A 224 5.37 -4.66 28.50
N TYR A 225 4.70 -5.82 28.56
CA TYR A 225 3.44 -5.99 29.28
C TYR A 225 3.59 -5.62 30.78
N ASN A 226 4.60 -6.17 31.44
CA ASN A 226 4.88 -5.95 32.85
C ASN A 226 5.24 -4.50 33.19
N LYS A 227 5.71 -3.71 32.21
CA LYS A 227 6.09 -2.31 32.44
C LYS A 227 4.99 -1.32 32.06
N TYR A 228 4.26 -1.56 30.97
CA TYR A 228 3.40 -0.54 30.36
C TYR A 228 1.89 -0.84 30.44
N PHE A 229 1.48 -2.08 30.72
CA PHE A 229 0.07 -2.41 30.88
C PHE A 229 -0.40 -2.10 32.32
N SER A 230 -0.91 -0.90 32.57
CA SER A 230 -1.06 -0.35 33.93
C SER A 230 -2.31 0.53 34.13
N PRO A 231 -2.93 0.57 35.33
CA PRO A 231 -4.19 1.29 35.58
C PRO A 231 -4.07 2.82 35.67
N GLU A 232 -2.91 3.38 36.03
CA GLU A 232 -2.78 4.79 36.40
C GLU A 232 -3.03 5.79 35.26
N ASN A 233 -2.88 5.34 34.01
CA ASN A 233 -3.19 6.10 32.80
C ASN A 233 -4.30 5.43 31.98
N ALA A 234 -5.09 4.55 32.59
CA ALA A 234 -6.10 3.77 31.90
C ALA A 234 -7.50 4.35 32.13
N TYR A 235 -8.30 4.29 31.06
CA TYR A 235 -9.69 4.71 31.02
C TYR A 235 -10.53 3.54 30.53
N LEU A 236 -11.56 3.18 31.28
CA LEU A 236 -12.57 2.24 30.86
C LEU A 236 -13.84 3.00 30.52
N VAL A 237 -14.32 2.83 29.31
CA VAL A 237 -15.57 3.41 28.86
C VAL A 237 -16.56 2.29 28.57
N VAL A 238 -17.75 2.37 29.17
CA VAL A 238 -18.85 1.42 28.97
C VAL A 238 -20.06 2.16 28.44
N VAL A 239 -20.65 1.66 27.35
CA VAL A 239 -21.77 2.28 26.65
C VAL A 239 -22.80 1.22 26.28
N GLY A 240 -24.06 1.40 26.68
CA GLY A 240 -25.13 0.50 26.30
C GLY A 240 -26.18 0.30 27.36
N ASP A 241 -26.93 -0.79 27.23
CA ASP A 241 -28.03 -1.18 28.12
C ASP A 241 -27.49 -1.78 29.41
N VAL A 242 -26.98 -0.91 30.29
CA VAL A 242 -26.43 -1.20 31.62
C VAL A 242 -26.70 -0.03 32.55
N THR A 243 -26.64 -0.29 33.85
CA THR A 243 -26.65 0.75 34.88
C THR A 243 -25.24 1.01 35.44
N LEU A 244 -25.00 2.22 35.98
CA LEU A 244 -23.77 2.55 36.70
C LEU A 244 -23.46 1.52 37.80
N ALA A 245 -24.46 1.09 38.55
CA ALA A 245 -24.30 0.15 39.66
C ALA A 245 -23.81 -1.24 39.19
N GLU A 246 -24.34 -1.74 38.08
CA GLU A 246 -23.91 -3.02 37.47
C GLU A 246 -22.46 -2.94 37.00
N VAL A 247 -22.11 -1.85 36.29
CA VAL A 247 -20.75 -1.64 35.81
C VAL A 247 -19.78 -1.50 36.97
N LYS A 248 -20.12 -0.69 37.97
CA LYS A 248 -19.28 -0.49 39.16
C LYS A 248 -18.98 -1.80 39.87
N LYS A 249 -19.99 -2.66 40.05
CA LYS A 249 -19.82 -3.99 40.65
C LYS A 249 -18.84 -4.87 39.86
N LEU A 250 -18.95 -4.91 38.53
CA LEU A 250 -18.04 -5.68 37.68
C LEU A 250 -16.61 -5.13 37.72
N VAL A 251 -16.48 -3.82 37.60
CA VAL A 251 -15.18 -3.13 37.65
C VAL A 251 -14.48 -3.34 38.98
N GLU A 252 -15.19 -3.20 40.11
CA GLU A 252 -14.59 -3.43 41.43
C GLU A 252 -14.18 -4.89 41.63
N LYS A 253 -14.95 -5.83 41.08
CA LYS A 253 -14.64 -7.27 41.11
C LYS A 253 -13.38 -7.60 40.30
N ASP A 254 -13.27 -7.08 39.07
CA ASP A 254 -12.25 -7.51 38.10
C ASP A 254 -10.99 -6.63 38.09
N LEU A 255 -11.11 -5.32 38.37
CA LEU A 255 -10.05 -4.34 38.14
C LEU A 255 -9.50 -3.71 39.43
N ALA A 256 -10.12 -3.89 40.59
CA ALA A 256 -9.63 -3.27 41.84
C ALA A 256 -8.25 -3.76 42.29
N SER A 257 -7.89 -4.99 41.94
CA SER A 257 -6.58 -5.60 42.29
C SER A 257 -5.46 -5.25 41.31
N TRP A 258 -5.78 -4.62 40.17
CA TRP A 258 -4.80 -4.23 39.17
C TRP A 258 -3.90 -3.12 39.72
N LYS A 259 -2.59 -3.36 39.76
CA LYS A 259 -1.62 -2.50 40.45
C LYS A 259 -0.97 -1.48 39.51
N PRO A 260 -0.77 -0.23 39.95
CA PRO A 260 -0.01 0.77 39.19
C PRO A 260 1.48 0.40 39.09
N LYS A 261 2.13 0.78 37.99
CA LYS A 261 3.52 0.43 37.66
C LYS A 261 4.46 1.64 37.61
N GLY A 262 3.92 2.85 37.72
CA GLY A 262 4.69 4.10 37.75
C GLY A 262 5.28 4.44 36.38
N ILE A 263 4.45 4.47 35.34
CA ILE A 263 4.90 4.77 33.97
C ILE A 263 5.46 6.20 33.90
N LYS A 264 6.73 6.31 33.51
CA LYS A 264 7.43 7.59 33.33
C LYS A 264 7.49 7.97 31.86
N LYS A 265 7.28 9.25 31.57
CA LYS A 265 7.56 9.83 30.25
C LYS A 265 9.05 9.76 29.95
N VAL A 266 9.39 9.30 28.76
CA VAL A 266 10.75 9.31 28.23
C VAL A 266 10.92 10.56 27.38
N ASN A 267 12.08 11.22 27.50
CA ASN A 267 12.40 12.38 26.69
C ASN A 267 13.00 11.93 25.35
N TYR A 268 12.56 12.57 24.27
CA TYR A 268 13.10 12.42 22.92
C TYR A 268 13.27 13.81 22.30
N ALA A 269 14.13 13.92 21.29
CA ALA A 269 14.37 15.18 20.61
C ALA A 269 13.08 15.70 19.96
N LYS A 270 12.75 16.98 20.18
CA LYS A 270 11.58 17.58 19.52
C LYS A 270 11.84 17.68 18.02
N PRO A 271 10.99 17.11 17.16
CA PRO A 271 11.13 17.23 15.71
C PRO A 271 11.03 18.68 15.26
N GLN A 272 11.76 19.03 14.21
CA GLN A 272 11.80 20.38 13.65
C GLN A 272 11.54 20.35 12.14
N ASN A 273 10.84 21.38 11.66
CA ASN A 273 10.70 21.61 10.22
C ASN A 273 12.03 22.04 9.62
N LEU A 274 12.12 21.88 8.30
CA LEU A 274 13.30 22.25 7.53
C LEU A 274 13.45 23.79 7.45
N PRO A 275 14.66 24.30 7.13
CA PRO A 275 14.84 25.73 6.90
C PRO A 275 14.26 26.19 5.55
N ASN A 276 14.18 25.30 4.56
CA ASN A 276 13.69 25.58 3.21
C ASN A 276 12.99 24.34 2.64
N VAL A 277 12.17 24.54 1.61
CA VAL A 277 11.56 23.44 0.85
C VAL A 277 12.63 22.54 0.23
N GLN A 278 12.44 21.23 0.35
CA GLN A 278 13.27 20.22 -0.32
C GLN A 278 12.44 19.01 -0.76
N ILE A 279 12.96 18.24 -1.71
CA ILE A 279 12.42 16.95 -2.10
C ILE A 279 13.24 15.83 -1.45
N ASP A 280 12.56 14.88 -0.83
CA ASP A 280 13.14 13.61 -0.40
C ASP A 280 12.61 12.50 -1.30
N PHE A 281 13.47 12.00 -2.16
CA PHE A 281 13.13 11.05 -3.22
C PHE A 281 13.51 9.62 -2.84
N ILE A 282 12.58 8.69 -3.10
CA ILE A 282 12.77 7.25 -2.91
C ILE A 282 12.42 6.52 -4.20
N ASP A 283 13.41 5.79 -4.73
CA ASP A 283 13.23 5.00 -5.95
C ASP A 283 12.46 3.70 -5.66
N MET A 284 11.35 3.55 -6.36
CA MET A 284 10.56 2.32 -6.43
C MET A 284 10.38 1.97 -7.91
N PRO A 285 11.26 1.12 -8.48
CA PRO A 285 11.20 0.79 -9.92
C PRO A 285 9.88 0.16 -10.38
N ASN A 286 9.13 -0.46 -9.46
CA ASN A 286 7.82 -1.05 -9.72
C ASN A 286 6.65 -0.07 -9.56
N ALA A 287 6.91 1.23 -9.32
CA ALA A 287 5.89 2.24 -9.13
C ALA A 287 5.29 2.68 -10.48
N VAL A 288 4.06 2.25 -10.73
CA VAL A 288 3.24 2.67 -11.88
C VAL A 288 2.63 4.08 -11.68
N GLN A 289 2.52 4.50 -10.42
CA GLN A 289 2.11 5.83 -9.98
C GLN A 289 3.11 6.33 -8.94
N THR A 290 3.25 7.64 -8.86
CA THR A 290 4.11 8.31 -7.90
C THR A 290 3.30 8.79 -6.72
N GLU A 291 3.73 8.40 -5.52
CA GLU A 291 3.21 8.89 -4.25
C GLU A 291 3.92 10.20 -3.89
N ILE A 292 3.16 11.29 -3.81
CA ILE A 292 3.65 12.62 -3.42
C ILE A 292 3.08 12.96 -2.05
N ALA A 293 3.90 13.51 -1.16
CA ALA A 293 3.43 14.15 0.05
C ALA A 293 4.22 15.42 0.39
N ALA A 294 3.53 16.52 0.65
CA ALA A 294 4.11 17.68 1.30
C ALA A 294 3.79 17.63 2.80
N LEU A 295 4.81 17.66 3.66
CA LEU A 295 4.64 17.44 5.09
C LEU A 295 5.41 18.44 5.96
N ASN A 296 4.84 18.72 7.13
CA ASN A 296 5.42 19.56 8.17
C ASN A 296 5.01 19.04 9.55
N VAL A 297 5.89 19.09 10.53
CA VAL A 297 5.51 18.92 11.94
C VAL A 297 4.80 20.18 12.44
N VAL A 298 3.78 20.02 13.26
CA VAL A 298 2.96 21.13 13.78
C VAL A 298 2.86 21.07 15.29
N ASP A 299 3.19 22.16 15.96
CA ASP A 299 2.90 22.33 17.39
C ASP A 299 1.49 22.91 17.54
N LEU A 300 0.50 22.03 17.40
CA LEU A 300 -0.91 22.33 17.56
C LEU A 300 -1.54 21.29 18.47
N LYS A 301 -2.20 21.76 19.54
CA LYS A 301 -2.98 20.97 20.47
C LYS A 301 -4.45 21.32 20.32
N ILE A 302 -5.34 20.40 20.68
CA ILE A 302 -6.80 20.62 20.58
C ILE A 302 -7.26 21.82 21.42
N LYS A 303 -6.59 22.08 22.56
CA LYS A 303 -6.88 23.21 23.45
C LYS A 303 -6.35 24.56 22.96
N ASP A 304 -5.54 24.59 21.91
CA ASP A 304 -4.96 25.83 21.42
C ASP A 304 -6.04 26.69 20.73
N LYS A 305 -5.93 28.01 20.88
CA LYS A 305 -6.94 28.97 20.38
C LYS A 305 -7.16 28.85 18.86
N ASP A 306 -6.11 28.55 18.11
CA ASP A 306 -6.14 28.43 16.66
C ASP A 306 -6.49 27.03 16.14
N TYR A 307 -6.82 26.07 17.02
CA TYR A 307 -7.27 24.73 16.62
C TYR A 307 -8.42 24.76 15.61
N PHE A 308 -9.51 25.49 15.91
CA PHE A 308 -10.69 25.55 15.05
C PHE A 308 -10.38 26.20 13.69
N ALA A 309 -9.55 27.24 13.68
CA ALA A 309 -9.10 27.87 12.45
C ALA A 309 -8.24 26.93 11.60
N ALA A 310 -7.35 26.15 12.22
CA ALA A 310 -6.46 25.23 11.54
C ALA A 310 -7.21 24.04 10.91
N VAL A 311 -8.19 23.46 11.61
CA VAL A 311 -9.00 22.36 11.05
C VAL A 311 -9.91 22.83 9.90
N LEU A 312 -10.45 24.05 9.98
CA LEU A 312 -11.22 24.67 8.89
C LEU A 312 -10.34 25.00 7.69
N ALA A 313 -9.15 25.57 7.91
CA ALA A 313 -8.16 25.78 6.86
C ALA A 313 -7.83 24.47 6.14
N ASN A 314 -7.63 23.37 6.88
CA ASN A 314 -7.31 22.08 6.29
C ASN A 314 -8.49 21.52 5.48
N LYS A 315 -9.73 21.71 5.96
CA LYS A 315 -10.92 21.29 5.22
C LYS A 315 -11.04 21.99 3.87
N ILE A 316 -10.75 23.29 3.81
CA ILE A 316 -10.76 24.07 2.56
C ILE A 316 -9.64 23.62 1.62
N LEU A 317 -8.44 23.37 2.16
CA LEU A 317 -7.29 22.97 1.35
C LEU A 317 -7.47 21.56 0.74
N GLY A 318 -7.79 20.55 1.57
CA GLY A 318 -7.77 19.15 1.12
C GLY A 318 -8.63 18.19 1.92
N GLY A 319 -9.57 18.64 2.76
CA GLY A 319 -10.40 17.77 3.60
C GLY A 319 -11.59 17.12 2.90
N GLY A 320 -11.60 17.01 1.57
CA GLY A 320 -12.67 16.37 0.81
C GLY A 320 -12.59 16.62 -0.70
N ALA A 321 -13.51 16.01 -1.44
CA ALA A 321 -13.59 16.16 -2.90
C ALA A 321 -13.98 17.58 -3.35
N ASP A 322 -14.55 18.38 -2.45
CA ASP A 322 -14.91 19.79 -2.65
C ASP A 322 -13.76 20.77 -2.34
N ALA A 323 -12.60 20.25 -1.92
CA ALA A 323 -11.46 21.04 -1.48
C ALA A 323 -10.51 21.42 -2.63
N ARG A 324 -9.68 22.44 -2.42
CA ARG A 324 -8.81 23.04 -3.46
C ARG A 324 -7.85 22.04 -4.11
N LEU A 325 -7.18 21.20 -3.33
CA LEU A 325 -6.26 20.18 -3.85
C LEU A 325 -6.96 19.20 -4.79
N PHE A 326 -8.16 18.74 -4.42
CA PHE A 326 -8.93 17.83 -5.26
C PHE A 326 -9.40 18.54 -6.53
N ALA A 327 -9.97 19.74 -6.41
CA ALA A 327 -10.41 20.52 -7.56
C ALA A 327 -9.26 20.79 -8.56
N ASN A 328 -8.06 21.09 -8.06
CA ASN A 328 -6.90 21.35 -8.90
C ASN A 328 -6.35 20.06 -9.53
N LEU A 329 -5.89 19.08 -8.73
CA LEU A 329 -5.15 17.94 -9.26
C LEU A 329 -6.05 16.87 -9.92
N ARG A 330 -7.30 16.71 -9.44
CA ARG A 330 -8.25 15.73 -9.97
C ARG A 330 -9.17 16.34 -11.03
N GLU A 331 -9.92 17.40 -10.69
CA GLU A 331 -10.98 17.91 -11.57
C GLU A 331 -10.41 18.73 -12.74
N ALA A 332 -9.49 19.66 -12.48
CA ALA A 332 -8.92 20.50 -13.53
C ALA A 332 -7.90 19.74 -14.41
N HIS A 333 -7.08 18.87 -13.81
CA HIS A 333 -5.95 18.25 -14.50
C HIS A 333 -6.08 16.74 -14.79
N GLY A 334 -6.93 15.99 -14.07
CA GLY A 334 -7.06 14.54 -14.26
C GLY A 334 -5.76 13.75 -14.02
N TRP A 335 -4.91 14.20 -13.09
CA TRP A 335 -3.60 13.57 -12.83
C TRP A 335 -3.65 12.44 -11.81
N THR A 336 -4.58 12.52 -10.86
CA THR A 336 -4.75 11.60 -9.74
C THR A 336 -6.18 11.10 -9.65
N TYR A 337 -6.42 10.04 -8.87
CA TYR A 337 -7.77 9.71 -8.41
C TYR A 337 -8.24 10.64 -7.26
N GLY A 338 -7.33 11.21 -6.49
CA GLY A 338 -7.68 12.19 -5.46
C GLY A 338 -6.44 12.77 -4.79
N ALA A 339 -6.56 14.04 -4.41
CA ALA A 339 -5.56 14.76 -3.63
C ALA A 339 -6.22 15.33 -2.37
N TYR A 340 -5.57 15.14 -1.23
CA TYR A 340 -6.15 15.44 0.07
C TYR A 340 -5.12 16.05 1.02
N SER A 341 -5.58 16.63 2.12
CA SER A 341 -4.73 17.07 3.22
C SER A 341 -5.34 16.79 4.58
N GLY A 342 -4.47 16.56 5.56
CA GLY A 342 -4.81 16.37 6.97
C GLY A 342 -3.92 17.24 7.85
N ILE A 343 -4.51 17.79 8.91
CA ILE A 343 -3.79 18.31 10.06
C ILE A 343 -4.15 17.47 11.29
N SER A 344 -3.14 16.97 11.97
CA SER A 344 -3.27 16.06 13.11
C SER A 344 -2.67 16.75 14.35
N PRO A 345 -3.49 17.45 15.16
CA PRO A 345 -3.06 17.95 16.46
C PRO A 345 -2.69 16.80 17.40
N ASP A 346 -1.71 17.03 18.26
CA ASP A 346 -1.18 16.02 19.19
C ASP A 346 -0.68 16.67 20.49
N LYS A 347 -0.66 15.92 21.59
CA LYS A 347 -0.18 16.42 22.90
C LYS A 347 1.31 16.76 22.89
N GLU A 348 2.08 16.02 22.10
CA GLU A 348 3.53 16.16 21.99
C GLU A 348 3.89 16.99 20.76
N ILE A 349 3.58 16.49 19.57
CA ILE A 349 3.85 17.15 18.29
C ILE A 349 3.01 16.51 17.19
N GLY A 350 2.26 17.34 16.46
CA GLY A 350 1.40 16.92 15.38
C GLY A 350 2.09 16.92 14.01
N ASN A 351 1.33 16.64 12.96
CA ASN A 351 1.76 16.91 11.59
C ASN A 351 0.65 17.54 10.73
N PHE A 352 1.08 18.24 9.68
CA PHE A 352 0.29 18.54 8.51
C PHE A 352 0.84 17.74 7.34
N THR A 353 -0.04 17.13 6.55
CA THR A 353 0.35 16.39 5.34
C THR A 353 -0.67 16.63 4.23
N ALA A 354 -0.21 17.03 3.05
CA ALA A 354 -0.96 16.97 1.80
C ALA A 354 -0.44 15.83 0.93
N THR A 355 -1.31 15.01 0.34
CA THR A 355 -0.92 13.82 -0.42
C THR A 355 -1.67 13.68 -1.73
N ALA A 356 -1.02 13.04 -2.71
CA ALA A 356 -1.64 12.59 -3.95
C ALA A 356 -0.85 11.41 -4.54
N ALA A 357 -1.55 10.48 -5.20
CA ALA A 357 -0.95 9.45 -6.05
C ALA A 357 -1.21 9.80 -7.52
N VAL A 358 -0.17 10.10 -8.29
CA VAL A 358 -0.29 10.61 -9.67
C VAL A 358 0.38 9.71 -10.68
N ARG A 359 0.02 9.84 -11.96
CA ARG A 359 0.79 9.19 -13.05
C ARG A 359 2.23 9.72 -13.05
N ASN A 360 3.22 8.86 -13.27
CA ASN A 360 4.64 9.24 -13.23
C ASN A 360 4.99 10.43 -14.13
N ALA A 361 4.38 10.51 -15.31
CA ALA A 361 4.65 11.55 -16.31
C ALA A 361 4.24 12.98 -15.89
N VAL A 362 3.47 13.13 -14.81
CA VAL A 362 2.96 14.44 -14.33
C VAL A 362 3.40 14.74 -12.90
N THR A 363 4.37 13.99 -12.37
CA THR A 363 4.84 14.12 -10.98
C THR A 363 5.38 15.51 -10.67
N ASP A 364 6.21 16.07 -11.54
CA ASP A 364 6.78 17.41 -11.39
C ASP A 364 5.70 18.49 -11.35
N SER A 365 4.76 18.43 -12.28
CA SER A 365 3.64 19.36 -12.40
C SER A 365 2.71 19.25 -11.18
N ALA A 366 2.44 18.02 -10.72
CA ALA A 366 1.64 17.79 -9.53
C ALA A 366 2.30 18.31 -8.23
N VAL A 367 3.63 18.19 -8.10
CA VAL A 367 4.38 18.79 -6.99
C VAL A 367 4.22 20.32 -7.02
N VAL A 368 4.36 20.95 -8.19
CA VAL A 368 4.19 22.40 -8.34
C VAL A 368 2.79 22.83 -7.94
N GLU A 369 1.74 22.21 -8.48
CA GLU A 369 0.36 22.59 -8.19
C GLU A 369 -0.04 22.33 -6.73
N MET A 370 0.42 21.22 -6.14
CA MET A 370 0.21 20.96 -4.71
C MET A 370 0.83 22.06 -3.84
N MET A 371 2.08 22.44 -4.12
CA MET A 371 2.76 23.50 -3.39
C MET A 371 2.14 24.88 -3.65
N ASN A 372 1.63 25.13 -4.87
CA ASN A 372 0.91 26.35 -5.20
C ASN A 372 -0.35 26.50 -4.33
N GLU A 373 -1.17 25.45 -4.19
CA GLU A 373 -2.37 25.50 -3.32
C GLU A 373 -2.01 25.71 -1.85
N ILE A 374 -0.99 25.01 -1.34
CA ILE A 374 -0.50 25.16 0.04
C ILE A 374 -0.01 26.60 0.28
N LYS A 375 0.69 27.20 -0.69
CA LYS A 375 1.18 28.57 -0.62
C LYS A 375 0.04 29.58 -0.72
N LYS A 376 -0.90 29.35 -1.64
CA LYS A 376 -2.02 30.25 -1.93
C LYS A 376 -2.93 30.42 -0.73
N ILE A 377 -3.34 29.34 -0.07
CA ILE A 377 -4.22 29.43 1.10
C ILE A 377 -3.59 30.16 2.29
N GLY A 378 -2.25 30.20 2.39
CA GLY A 378 -1.54 30.99 3.39
C GLY A 378 -1.27 32.46 3.00
N LYS A 379 -1.39 32.82 1.71
CA LYS A 379 -1.06 34.17 1.18
C LYS A 379 -2.27 34.97 0.74
N GLU A 380 -3.33 34.29 0.30
CA GLU A 380 -4.58 34.88 -0.15
C GLU A 380 -5.71 34.45 0.79
N PRO A 381 -6.65 35.36 1.11
CA PRO A 381 -7.80 34.99 1.92
C PRO A 381 -8.64 33.93 1.20
N VAL A 382 -9.22 33.01 1.98
CA VAL A 382 -10.27 32.11 1.47
C VAL A 382 -11.54 32.92 1.18
N THR A 383 -12.42 32.38 0.35
CA THR A 383 -13.73 32.97 0.10
C THR A 383 -14.69 32.72 1.26
N GLN A 384 -15.69 33.58 1.42
CA GLN A 384 -16.73 33.37 2.43
C GLN A 384 -17.49 32.06 2.19
N GLU A 385 -17.74 31.72 0.92
CA GLU A 385 -18.44 30.50 0.55
C GLU A 385 -17.64 29.24 0.89
N GLU A 386 -16.30 29.26 0.74
CA GLU A 386 -15.44 28.16 1.18
C GLU A 386 -15.49 27.98 2.70
N LEU A 387 -15.40 29.08 3.45
CA LEU A 387 -15.49 29.04 4.91
C LEU A 387 -16.85 28.54 5.40
N ASP A 388 -17.93 29.04 4.83
CA ASP A 388 -19.29 28.65 5.21
C ASP A 388 -19.54 27.16 4.92
N ARG A 389 -19.07 26.65 3.77
CA ARG A 389 -19.14 25.21 3.47
C ARG A 389 -18.32 24.37 4.46
N ALA A 390 -17.11 24.81 4.81
CA ALA A 390 -16.27 24.12 5.78
C ALA A 390 -16.94 24.08 7.16
N LYS A 391 -17.46 25.22 7.64
CA LYS A 391 -18.20 25.33 8.91
C LYS A 391 -19.44 24.43 8.90
N ALA A 392 -20.25 24.49 7.85
CA ALA A 392 -21.45 23.67 7.72
C ALA A 392 -21.13 22.17 7.75
N THR A 393 -20.02 21.75 7.12
CA THR A 393 -19.56 20.36 7.13
C THR A 393 -19.18 19.88 8.52
N TYR A 394 -18.40 20.67 9.26
CA TYR A 394 -18.00 20.32 10.62
C TYR A 394 -19.18 20.31 11.59
N ILE A 395 -20.03 21.34 11.54
CA ILE A 395 -21.21 21.45 12.40
C ILE A 395 -22.17 20.30 12.11
N GLY A 396 -22.47 20.03 10.83
CA GLY A 396 -23.33 18.92 10.43
C GLY A 396 -22.78 17.56 10.90
N SER A 397 -21.48 17.32 10.72
CA SER A 397 -20.82 16.10 11.19
C SER A 397 -20.86 15.97 12.71
N PHE A 398 -20.62 17.06 13.43
CA PHE A 398 -20.69 17.10 14.88
C PHE A 398 -22.09 16.75 15.40
N VAL A 399 -23.12 17.40 14.83
CA VAL A 399 -24.53 17.17 15.18
C VAL A 399 -24.94 15.71 14.94
N MET A 400 -24.60 15.15 13.77
CA MET A 400 -24.91 13.75 13.46
C MET A 400 -24.20 12.78 14.40
N ASN A 401 -22.94 13.06 14.75
CA ASN A 401 -22.15 12.19 15.61
C ASN A 401 -22.60 12.28 17.08
N ALA A 402 -23.02 13.44 17.57
CA ALA A 402 -23.49 13.61 18.94
C ALA A 402 -24.75 12.80 19.28
N GLN A 403 -25.45 12.27 18.27
CA GLN A 403 -26.58 11.35 18.46
C GLN A 403 -26.14 9.94 18.91
N LYS A 404 -24.85 9.61 18.78
CA LYS A 404 -24.30 8.29 19.13
C LYS A 404 -23.76 8.31 20.57
N PRO A 405 -24.26 7.45 21.47
CA PRO A 405 -23.77 7.37 22.85
C PRO A 405 -22.27 7.12 22.97
N SER A 406 -21.68 6.35 22.05
CA SER A 406 -20.23 6.10 22.01
C SER A 406 -19.42 7.35 21.65
N VAL A 407 -19.97 8.30 20.90
CA VAL A 407 -19.31 9.57 20.60
C VAL A 407 -19.28 10.45 21.84
N VAL A 408 -20.40 10.50 22.58
CA VAL A 408 -20.49 11.24 23.84
C VAL A 408 -19.45 10.74 24.85
N ALA A 409 -19.33 9.42 25.01
CA ALA A 409 -18.35 8.82 25.90
C ALA A 409 -16.91 9.15 25.47
N ASN A 410 -16.63 9.09 24.16
CA ASN A 410 -15.33 9.48 23.61
C ASN A 410 -15.03 10.97 23.80
N GLN A 411 -16.02 11.86 23.70
CA GLN A 411 -15.84 13.29 23.94
C GLN A 411 -15.47 13.57 25.40
N ALA A 412 -16.16 12.94 26.36
CA ALA A 412 -15.80 13.04 27.76
C ALA A 412 -14.39 12.50 28.03
N LEU A 413 -14.04 11.37 27.44
CA LEU A 413 -12.68 10.84 27.48
C LEU A 413 -11.67 11.86 26.93
N GLN A 414 -11.93 12.45 25.76
CA GLN A 414 -11.05 13.46 25.16
C GLN A 414 -10.88 14.71 26.04
N ILE A 415 -11.93 15.15 26.75
CA ILE A 415 -11.80 16.24 27.73
C ILE A 415 -10.72 15.91 28.76
N GLN A 416 -10.77 14.70 29.33
CA GLN A 416 -9.79 14.25 30.33
C GLN A 416 -8.40 14.08 29.72
N VAL A 417 -8.27 13.26 28.67
CA VAL A 417 -6.94 12.92 28.12
C VAL A 417 -6.24 14.13 27.50
N GLN A 418 -6.97 15.06 26.86
CA GLN A 418 -6.36 16.25 26.24
C GLN A 418 -6.29 17.46 27.20
N GLY A 419 -6.86 17.35 28.40
CA GLY A 419 -6.96 18.46 29.35
C GLY A 419 -7.76 19.64 28.79
N LEU A 420 -8.93 19.37 28.21
CA LEU A 420 -9.80 20.39 27.63
C LEU A 420 -10.68 21.03 28.71
N PRO A 421 -11.20 22.24 28.47
CA PRO A 421 -12.31 22.79 29.27
C PRO A 421 -13.51 21.83 29.27
N ALA A 422 -14.21 21.73 30.41
CA ALA A 422 -15.36 20.84 30.55
C ALA A 422 -16.52 21.19 29.60
N ASP A 423 -16.59 22.44 29.15
CA ASP A 423 -17.57 22.98 28.20
C ASP A 423 -17.05 23.01 26.75
N PHE A 424 -15.90 22.39 26.46
CA PHE A 424 -15.27 22.44 25.12
C PHE A 424 -16.24 21.99 24.01
N TYR A 425 -16.90 20.85 24.20
CA TYR A 425 -17.82 20.32 23.21
C TYR A 425 -19.18 21.04 23.22
N GLU A 426 -19.61 21.57 24.37
CA GLU A 426 -20.82 22.41 24.47
C GLU A 426 -20.65 23.70 23.65
N ASN A 427 -19.45 24.28 23.67
CA ASN A 427 -19.07 25.46 22.89
C ASN A 427 -18.53 25.14 21.49
N PHE A 428 -18.48 23.88 21.05
CA PHE A 428 -17.84 23.49 19.78
C PHE A 428 -18.45 24.20 18.57
N ILE A 429 -19.79 24.20 18.46
CA ILE A 429 -20.51 24.85 17.36
C ILE A 429 -20.27 26.36 17.39
N LYS A 430 -20.29 26.97 18.59
CA LYS A 430 -20.03 28.40 18.78
C LYS A 430 -18.61 28.76 18.32
N ASN A 431 -17.62 27.99 18.74
CA ASN A 431 -16.21 28.22 18.41
C ASN A 431 -15.95 28.05 16.91
N ILE A 432 -16.51 27.02 16.27
CA ILE A 432 -16.42 26.87 14.80
C ILE A 432 -17.11 28.01 14.07
N SER A 433 -18.29 28.42 14.53
CA SER A 433 -19.07 29.48 13.88
C SER A 433 -18.35 30.84 13.97
N ALA A 434 -17.62 31.08 15.06
CA ALA A 434 -16.89 32.33 15.32
C ALA A 434 -15.62 32.52 14.47
N VAL A 435 -15.08 31.45 13.86
CA VAL A 435 -13.82 31.55 13.09
C VAL A 435 -13.96 32.52 11.91
N THR A 436 -13.01 33.44 11.75
CA THR A 436 -12.99 34.42 10.65
C THR A 436 -12.10 33.98 9.47
N LEU A 437 -12.20 34.69 8.33
CA LEU A 437 -11.36 34.44 7.17
C LEU A 437 -9.87 34.69 7.48
N GLU A 438 -9.58 35.73 8.26
CA GLU A 438 -8.23 36.11 8.67
C GLU A 438 -7.62 35.04 9.58
N GLU A 439 -8.40 34.48 10.50
CA GLU A 439 -7.94 33.40 11.38
C GLU A 439 -7.61 32.12 10.59
N VAL A 440 -8.43 31.78 9.58
CA VAL A 440 -8.16 30.65 8.67
C VAL A 440 -6.86 30.86 7.91
N GLN A 441 -6.67 32.04 7.32
CA GLN A 441 -5.45 32.37 6.59
C GLN A 441 -4.22 32.36 7.50
N ALA A 442 -4.33 32.93 8.71
CA ALA A 442 -3.25 32.93 9.69
C ALA A 442 -2.88 31.51 10.14
N ALA A 443 -3.87 30.65 10.39
CA ALA A 443 -3.65 29.26 10.75
C ALA A 443 -3.00 28.47 9.59
N ALA A 444 -3.48 28.65 8.35
CA ALA A 444 -2.86 28.05 7.17
C ALA A 444 -1.38 28.45 7.02
N LYS A 445 -1.10 29.75 7.13
CA LYS A 445 0.28 30.29 7.07
C LYS A 445 1.16 29.73 8.19
N LYS A 446 0.62 29.58 9.39
CA LYS A 446 1.35 29.07 10.56
C LYS A 446 1.66 27.58 10.47
N TYR A 447 0.71 26.77 10.02
CA TYR A 447 0.78 25.31 10.18
C TYR A 447 1.08 24.52 8.91
N PHE A 448 0.73 25.02 7.73
CA PHE A 448 0.93 24.23 6.50
C PHE A 448 2.34 24.34 5.94
N GLY A 449 3.07 25.40 6.33
CA GLY A 449 4.52 25.50 6.14
C GLY A 449 4.99 25.48 4.69
N ALA A 450 4.36 26.27 3.82
CA ALA A 450 4.66 26.28 2.37
C ALA A 450 6.13 26.53 2.01
N GLU A 451 6.84 27.33 2.82
CA GLU A 451 8.22 27.75 2.55
C GLU A 451 9.26 26.82 3.24
N ASN A 452 8.80 25.87 4.06
CA ASN A 452 9.63 24.91 4.79
C ASN A 452 9.15 23.45 4.68
N SER A 453 8.26 23.16 3.73
CA SER A 453 7.73 21.82 3.50
C SER A 453 8.81 20.83 3.09
N ARG A 454 8.74 19.63 3.67
CA ARG A 454 9.41 18.46 3.13
C ARG A 454 8.49 17.79 2.11
N ILE A 455 8.96 17.65 0.86
CA ILE A 455 8.21 16.99 -0.20
C ILE A 455 8.76 15.56 -0.35
N VAL A 456 8.04 14.57 0.16
CA VAL A 456 8.40 13.15 0.00
C VAL A 456 7.82 12.64 -1.30
N VAL A 457 8.67 12.10 -2.17
CA VAL A 457 8.28 11.54 -3.46
C VAL A 457 8.76 10.10 -3.55
N VAL A 458 7.83 9.16 -3.71
CA VAL A 458 8.13 7.74 -3.92
C VAL A 458 7.61 7.32 -5.28
N GLY A 459 8.52 7.01 -6.20
CA GLY A 459 8.18 6.71 -7.60
C GLY A 459 9.33 6.07 -8.36
N LYS A 460 9.12 5.75 -9.64
CA LYS A 460 10.13 5.16 -10.52
C LYS A 460 11.11 6.24 -10.97
N ALA A 461 12.36 6.20 -10.51
CA ALA A 461 13.34 7.27 -10.74
C ALA A 461 13.50 7.67 -12.21
N GLU A 462 13.56 6.68 -13.11
CA GLU A 462 13.73 6.90 -14.55
C GLU A 462 12.63 7.79 -15.16
N ASP A 463 11.41 7.70 -14.63
CA ASP A 463 10.25 8.41 -15.17
C ASP A 463 10.09 9.80 -14.56
N VAL A 464 10.48 9.99 -13.31
CA VAL A 464 10.05 11.15 -12.49
C VAL A 464 11.18 12.10 -12.15
N LEU A 465 12.38 11.59 -11.88
CA LEU A 465 13.47 12.40 -11.34
C LEU A 465 13.93 13.50 -12.31
N PRO A 466 14.01 13.29 -13.65
CA PRO A 466 14.38 14.35 -14.58
C PRO A 466 13.42 15.55 -14.60
N GLY A 467 12.14 15.34 -14.28
CA GLY A 467 11.16 16.42 -14.13
C GLY A 467 11.37 17.17 -12.81
N LEU A 468 11.53 16.43 -11.71
CA LEU A 468 11.76 16.99 -10.38
C LEU A 468 13.03 17.85 -10.30
N GLU A 469 14.12 17.43 -10.95
CA GLU A 469 15.38 18.18 -10.99
C GLU A 469 15.23 19.58 -11.62
N LYS A 470 14.26 19.77 -12.53
CA LYS A 470 13.98 21.07 -13.17
C LYS A 470 13.24 22.05 -12.26
N LEU A 471 12.64 21.57 -11.16
CA LEU A 471 11.90 22.42 -10.23
C LEU A 471 12.81 23.31 -9.38
N GLY A 472 14.11 23.01 -9.32
CA GLY A 472 15.09 23.79 -8.56
C GLY A 472 15.08 23.56 -7.04
N TYR A 473 14.24 22.65 -6.53
CA TYR A 473 14.32 22.22 -5.14
C TYR A 473 15.54 21.32 -4.91
N PRO A 474 16.25 21.45 -3.77
CA PRO A 474 17.23 20.47 -3.36
C PRO A 474 16.60 19.08 -3.27
N ILE A 475 17.24 18.06 -3.85
CA ILE A 475 16.77 16.67 -3.81
C ILE A 475 17.72 15.82 -2.97
N ASN A 476 17.20 15.22 -1.91
CA ASN A 476 17.87 14.19 -1.12
C ASN A 476 17.33 12.82 -1.51
N PHE A 477 18.17 11.79 -1.46
CA PHE A 477 17.81 10.43 -1.84
C PHE A 477 17.81 9.52 -0.63
N TYR A 478 16.81 8.63 -0.55
CA TYR A 478 16.69 7.66 0.54
C TYR A 478 16.35 6.26 0.02
N ASN A 479 16.78 5.24 0.75
CA ASN A 479 16.28 3.88 0.55
C ASN A 479 14.95 3.65 1.31
N ARG A 480 14.39 2.45 1.17
CA ARG A 480 13.13 2.05 1.82
C ARG A 480 13.18 2.00 3.36
N LEU A 481 14.39 2.07 3.93
CA LEU A 481 14.63 2.09 5.38
C LEU A 481 14.83 3.53 5.92
N GLY A 482 14.71 4.54 5.06
CA GLY A 482 14.89 5.95 5.41
C GLY A 482 16.35 6.35 5.60
N GLU A 483 17.29 5.56 5.07
CA GLU A 483 18.72 5.86 5.11
C GLU A 483 19.10 6.66 3.86
N LYS A 484 19.94 7.68 4.03
CA LYS A 484 20.41 8.52 2.91
C LYS A 484 21.19 7.69 1.89
N THR A 485 20.93 7.94 0.62
CA THR A 485 21.60 7.33 -0.52
C THR A 485 22.08 8.39 -1.52
N GLY A 486 22.72 7.97 -2.61
CA GLY A 486 23.03 8.83 -3.76
C GLY A 486 21.89 8.87 -4.78
N ASN A 487 22.01 9.76 -5.78
CA ASN A 487 21.06 9.84 -6.89
C ASN A 487 20.97 8.47 -7.62
N PRO A 488 19.79 7.83 -7.67
CA PRO A 488 19.62 6.50 -8.26
C PRO A 488 19.92 6.48 -9.78
N LEU A 489 19.76 7.61 -10.47
CA LEU A 489 20.12 7.75 -11.88
C LEU A 489 21.63 7.96 -12.09
N LYS A 490 22.37 8.42 -11.08
CA LYS A 490 23.85 8.50 -11.14
C LYS A 490 24.52 7.17 -10.78
N ASN A 491 23.78 6.27 -10.14
CA ASN A 491 24.19 4.88 -9.94
C ASN A 491 23.98 4.02 -11.20
N GLN A 492 23.39 4.57 -12.27
CA GLN A 492 23.55 4.03 -13.62
C GLN A 492 24.98 4.39 -14.06
N VAL A 493 25.87 3.40 -14.10
CA VAL A 493 27.25 3.63 -14.57
C VAL A 493 27.18 4.30 -15.93
N ALA A 494 27.87 5.44 -16.08
CA ALA A 494 27.89 6.19 -17.32
C ALA A 494 28.21 5.24 -18.48
N ILE A 495 27.42 5.32 -19.55
CA ILE A 495 27.71 4.61 -20.79
C ILE A 495 29.13 5.02 -21.20
N PRO A 496 30.08 4.07 -21.35
CA PRO A 496 31.43 4.41 -21.79
C PRO A 496 31.39 5.22 -23.09
N ALA A 497 32.18 6.30 -23.18
CA ALA A 497 32.22 7.14 -24.36
C ALA A 497 32.46 6.30 -25.63
N GLY A 498 31.62 6.45 -26.64
CA GLY A 498 31.67 5.69 -27.90
C GLY A 498 31.04 4.30 -27.87
N LEU A 499 30.40 3.87 -26.77
CA LEU A 499 29.58 2.66 -26.76
C LEU A 499 28.23 2.92 -27.46
N THR A 500 27.93 2.12 -28.49
CA THR A 500 26.68 2.20 -29.25
C THR A 500 25.84 0.94 -29.04
N ALA A 501 24.55 1.00 -29.37
CA ALA A 501 23.67 -0.18 -29.34
C ALA A 501 24.27 -1.34 -30.16
N GLN A 502 24.77 -1.01 -31.36
CA GLN A 502 25.36 -1.99 -32.26
C GLN A 502 26.59 -2.65 -31.67
N LYS A 503 27.42 -1.91 -30.93
CA LYS A 503 28.58 -2.49 -30.25
C LYS A 503 28.15 -3.44 -29.13
N VAL A 504 27.13 -3.09 -28.35
CA VAL A 504 26.58 -3.98 -27.30
C VAL A 504 26.02 -5.27 -27.92
N LEU A 505 25.25 -5.16 -29.00
CA LEU A 505 24.69 -6.31 -29.71
C LEU A 505 25.78 -7.17 -30.36
N ALA A 506 26.80 -6.55 -30.97
CA ALA A 506 27.95 -7.26 -31.54
C ALA A 506 28.77 -7.99 -30.47
N ASP A 507 29.02 -7.35 -29.32
CA ASP A 507 29.69 -7.96 -28.17
C ASP A 507 28.91 -9.18 -27.66
N TYR A 508 27.57 -9.08 -27.57
CA TYR A 508 26.71 -10.21 -27.20
C TYR A 508 26.81 -11.36 -28.21
N VAL A 509 26.63 -11.07 -29.50
CA VAL A 509 26.71 -12.06 -30.58
C VAL A 509 28.09 -12.74 -30.58
N GLN A 510 29.15 -11.99 -30.31
CA GLN A 510 30.50 -12.54 -30.15
C GLN A 510 30.62 -13.43 -28.92
N ALA A 511 30.10 -13.01 -27.76
CA ALA A 511 30.19 -13.73 -26.50
C ALA A 511 29.44 -15.07 -26.48
N ILE A 512 28.36 -15.18 -27.26
CA ILE A 512 27.61 -16.43 -27.40
C ILE A 512 28.24 -17.38 -28.42
N GLY A 513 28.97 -16.94 -29.44
CA GLY A 513 29.57 -17.86 -30.41
C GLY A 513 30.06 -17.24 -31.73
N GLY A 514 29.84 -15.95 -31.94
CA GLY A 514 30.26 -15.22 -33.13
C GLY A 514 29.18 -15.16 -34.22
N ALA A 515 29.17 -14.05 -34.97
CA ALA A 515 28.12 -13.75 -35.95
C ALA A 515 27.94 -14.83 -37.01
N GLN A 516 29.03 -15.45 -37.48
CA GLN A 516 28.96 -16.49 -38.49
C GLN A 516 28.24 -17.75 -37.98
N LYS A 517 28.59 -18.23 -36.78
CA LYS A 517 27.97 -19.43 -36.20
C LYS A 517 26.50 -19.18 -35.89
N VAL A 518 26.19 -18.02 -35.30
CA VAL A 518 24.83 -17.61 -34.93
C VAL A 518 23.94 -17.48 -36.17
N LYS A 519 24.41 -16.81 -37.24
CA LYS A 519 23.64 -16.67 -38.49
C LYS A 519 23.49 -17.98 -39.26
N ASN A 520 24.38 -18.95 -39.04
CA ASN A 520 24.31 -20.28 -39.65
C ASN A 520 23.37 -21.24 -38.91
N ILE A 521 22.72 -20.81 -37.83
CA ILE A 521 21.70 -21.62 -37.16
C ILE A 521 20.43 -21.63 -38.02
N LYS A 522 20.14 -22.79 -38.61
CA LYS A 522 18.94 -23.08 -39.38
C LYS A 522 17.84 -23.67 -38.52
N SER A 523 18.18 -24.48 -37.53
CA SER A 523 17.17 -25.09 -36.64
C SER A 523 17.67 -25.35 -35.24
N VAL A 524 16.73 -25.41 -34.29
CA VAL A 524 16.98 -25.82 -32.90
C VAL A 524 15.87 -26.76 -32.46
N LYS A 525 16.26 -27.84 -31.78
CA LYS A 525 15.35 -28.74 -31.06
C LYS A 525 15.76 -28.74 -29.59
N ALA A 526 14.82 -28.54 -28.67
CA ALA A 526 15.10 -28.55 -27.24
C ALA A 526 13.96 -29.13 -26.41
N ALA A 527 14.30 -29.96 -25.42
CA ALA A 527 13.37 -30.37 -24.37
C ALA A 527 13.54 -29.52 -23.12
N PHE A 528 12.46 -29.21 -22.43
CA PHE A 528 12.45 -28.37 -21.25
C PHE A 528 11.43 -28.83 -20.20
N THR A 529 11.61 -28.35 -18.97
CA THR A 529 10.60 -28.40 -17.90
C THR A 529 10.12 -27.00 -17.58
N LEU A 530 8.84 -26.88 -17.22
CA LEU A 530 8.16 -25.63 -16.97
C LEU A 530 7.51 -25.68 -15.58
N GLU A 531 7.91 -24.76 -14.71
CA GLU A 531 7.42 -24.64 -13.33
C GLU A 531 6.64 -23.34 -13.15
N GLY A 532 5.63 -23.35 -12.26
CA GLY A 532 4.80 -22.17 -11.95
C GLY A 532 3.59 -21.96 -12.87
N ALA A 533 3.51 -22.68 -14.00
CA ALA A 533 2.38 -22.63 -14.92
C ALA A 533 1.18 -23.51 -14.52
N ALA A 534 1.44 -24.54 -13.71
CA ALA A 534 0.47 -25.49 -13.18
C ALA A 534 0.94 -25.98 -11.80
N PRO A 535 0.06 -26.61 -10.98
CA PRO A 535 0.45 -27.14 -9.67
C PRO A 535 1.59 -28.17 -9.71
N GLN A 536 1.77 -28.83 -10.85
CA GLN A 536 2.87 -29.76 -11.11
C GLN A 536 3.70 -29.25 -12.30
N PRO A 537 5.03 -29.52 -12.33
CA PRO A 537 5.87 -29.17 -13.46
C PRO A 537 5.38 -29.81 -14.76
N LEU A 538 5.37 -29.04 -15.84
CA LEU A 538 5.08 -29.55 -17.19
C LEU A 538 6.37 -29.87 -17.94
N GLU A 539 6.32 -30.87 -18.80
CA GLU A 539 7.42 -31.18 -19.72
C GLU A 539 7.09 -30.65 -21.10
N GLY A 540 8.10 -30.23 -21.86
CA GLY A 540 7.88 -29.71 -23.20
C GLY A 540 9.01 -29.98 -24.16
N GLU A 541 8.68 -29.90 -25.44
CA GLU A 541 9.62 -29.90 -26.55
C GLU A 541 9.34 -28.69 -27.43
N VAL A 542 10.39 -28.01 -27.85
CA VAL A 542 10.30 -26.90 -28.81
C VAL A 542 11.22 -27.14 -29.99
N LEU A 543 10.66 -26.92 -31.18
CA LEU A 543 11.37 -26.93 -32.47
C LEU A 543 11.33 -25.52 -33.05
N TYR A 544 12.46 -25.06 -33.57
CA TYR A 544 12.58 -23.82 -34.30
C TYR A 544 13.23 -24.08 -35.65
N TYR A 545 12.76 -23.40 -36.68
CA TYR A 545 13.41 -23.36 -37.98
C TYR A 545 13.46 -21.91 -38.49
N ALA A 546 14.66 -21.44 -38.84
CA ALA A 546 14.87 -20.07 -39.27
C ALA A 546 14.10 -19.76 -40.56
N PRO A 547 13.57 -18.53 -40.72
CA PRO A 547 13.78 -17.38 -39.84
C PRO A 547 12.88 -17.36 -38.60
N ASN A 548 11.69 -17.96 -38.65
CA ASN A 548 10.65 -17.74 -37.65
C ASN A 548 9.64 -18.89 -37.46
N LEU A 549 9.87 -20.09 -38.00
CA LEU A 549 8.99 -21.24 -37.76
C LEU A 549 9.20 -21.78 -36.35
N GLU A 550 8.11 -22.09 -35.66
CA GLU A 550 8.16 -22.54 -34.26
C GLU A 550 7.09 -23.60 -34.02
N LYS A 551 7.44 -24.67 -33.30
CA LYS A 551 6.52 -25.68 -32.81
C LYS A 551 6.81 -25.99 -31.36
N THR A 552 5.81 -25.87 -30.50
CA THR A 552 5.92 -26.20 -29.09
C THR A 552 4.91 -27.28 -28.74
N VAL A 553 5.38 -28.34 -28.07
CA VAL A 553 4.54 -29.42 -27.56
C VAL A 553 4.69 -29.44 -26.04
N LEU A 554 3.59 -29.31 -25.30
CA LEU A 554 3.56 -29.45 -23.85
C LEU A 554 2.93 -30.79 -23.46
N LYS A 555 3.50 -31.40 -22.43
CA LYS A 555 3.12 -32.69 -21.88
C LYS A 555 2.91 -32.59 -20.37
N MET A 556 1.96 -33.36 -19.88
CA MET A 556 1.73 -33.59 -18.45
C MET A 556 1.69 -35.10 -18.23
N ASN A 557 2.57 -35.62 -17.37
CA ASN A 557 2.72 -37.06 -17.12
C ASN A 557 2.88 -37.89 -18.40
N GLY A 558 3.66 -37.38 -19.36
CA GLY A 558 3.92 -38.04 -20.65
C GLY A 558 2.84 -37.86 -21.73
N ALA A 559 1.63 -37.43 -21.39
CA ALA A 559 0.56 -37.17 -22.36
C ALA A 559 0.65 -35.76 -22.93
N VAL A 560 0.51 -35.60 -24.25
CA VAL A 560 0.47 -34.28 -24.91
C VAL A 560 -0.82 -33.56 -24.54
N ILE A 561 -0.69 -32.40 -23.91
CA ILE A 561 -1.83 -31.57 -23.51
C ILE A 561 -2.14 -30.48 -24.53
N VAL A 562 -1.09 -29.89 -25.12
CA VAL A 562 -1.17 -28.77 -26.06
C VAL A 562 -0.03 -28.86 -27.06
N THR A 563 -0.34 -28.67 -28.34
CA THR A 563 0.62 -28.42 -29.41
C THR A 563 0.32 -27.05 -30.02
N THR A 564 1.36 -26.22 -30.21
CA THR A 564 1.27 -24.94 -30.89
C THR A 564 2.25 -24.94 -32.05
N ILE A 565 1.79 -24.60 -33.26
CA ILE A 565 2.59 -24.52 -34.47
C ILE A 565 2.42 -23.14 -35.08
N PHE A 566 3.54 -22.44 -35.30
CA PHE A 566 3.58 -21.20 -36.04
C PHE A 566 4.31 -21.42 -37.37
N ASP A 567 3.58 -21.25 -38.47
CA ASP A 567 4.05 -21.50 -39.84
C ASP A 567 4.74 -20.29 -40.49
N GLY A 568 5.03 -19.26 -39.70
CA GLY A 568 5.62 -18.00 -40.14
C GLY A 568 4.58 -16.89 -40.41
N LYS A 569 3.28 -17.22 -40.49
CA LYS A 569 2.19 -16.24 -40.65
C LYS A 569 0.99 -16.50 -39.74
N VAL A 570 0.75 -17.76 -39.40
CA VAL A 570 -0.41 -18.22 -38.64
C VAL A 570 0.07 -19.12 -37.52
N GLU A 571 -0.42 -18.88 -36.31
CA GLU A 571 -0.22 -19.74 -35.15
C GLU A 571 -1.47 -20.58 -34.93
N LYS A 572 -1.33 -21.90 -34.99
CA LYS A 572 -2.38 -22.87 -34.70
C LYS A 572 -2.06 -23.57 -33.39
N THR A 573 -3.03 -23.59 -32.49
CA THR A 573 -2.96 -24.34 -31.23
C THR A 573 -4.00 -25.45 -31.26
N SER A 574 -3.60 -26.66 -30.87
CA SER A 574 -4.48 -27.82 -30.71
C SER A 574 -4.20 -28.51 -29.36
N GLY A 575 -5.24 -28.94 -28.66
CA GLY A 575 -5.09 -29.56 -27.36
C GLY A 575 -6.41 -29.83 -26.65
N MET A 576 -6.33 -30.22 -25.37
CA MET A 576 -7.51 -30.61 -24.57
C MET A 576 -8.53 -29.47 -24.38
N MET A 577 -8.11 -28.22 -24.54
CA MET A 577 -8.95 -27.02 -24.43
C MET A 577 -9.58 -26.59 -25.77
N GLY A 578 -9.43 -27.39 -26.83
CA GLY A 578 -9.90 -27.08 -28.18
C GLY A 578 -8.82 -26.51 -29.10
N ASN A 579 -9.22 -26.19 -30.33
CA ASN A 579 -8.33 -25.64 -31.35
C ASN A 579 -8.53 -24.12 -31.48
N SER A 580 -7.45 -23.39 -31.70
CA SER A 580 -7.49 -21.95 -31.97
C SER A 580 -6.47 -21.55 -33.03
N GLU A 581 -6.73 -20.45 -33.72
CA GLU A 581 -5.85 -19.89 -34.74
C GLU A 581 -5.66 -18.39 -34.53
N LYS A 582 -4.42 -17.91 -34.66
CA LYS A 582 -4.04 -16.49 -34.58
C LYS A 582 -3.28 -16.07 -35.83
N SER A 583 -3.54 -14.85 -36.31
CA SER A 583 -2.88 -14.29 -37.50
C SER A 583 -2.81 -12.76 -37.45
N GLY A 584 -2.10 -12.16 -38.41
CA GLY A 584 -1.99 -10.70 -38.52
C GLY A 584 -1.28 -10.07 -37.31
N LYS A 585 -1.90 -9.09 -36.66
CA LYS A 585 -1.30 -8.35 -35.53
C LYS A 585 -1.01 -9.25 -34.32
N ASP A 586 -1.78 -10.32 -34.12
CA ASP A 586 -1.62 -11.21 -32.98
C ASP A 586 -0.34 -12.07 -33.05
N VAL A 587 0.28 -12.15 -34.23
CA VAL A 587 1.55 -12.90 -34.44
C VAL A 587 2.64 -12.01 -35.06
N ALA A 588 2.46 -10.69 -35.03
CA ALA A 588 3.39 -9.74 -35.64
C ALA A 588 4.81 -9.85 -35.07
N GLU A 589 4.93 -10.06 -33.75
CA GLU A 589 6.21 -10.29 -33.07
C GLU A 589 6.93 -11.53 -33.62
N LYS A 590 6.25 -12.70 -33.66
CA LYS A 590 6.84 -13.93 -34.18
C LYS A 590 7.19 -13.79 -35.66
N SER A 591 6.33 -13.13 -36.42
CA SER A 591 6.53 -12.88 -37.85
C SER A 591 7.75 -12.01 -38.13
N ALA A 592 8.06 -11.05 -37.24
CA ALA A 592 9.19 -10.12 -37.38
C ALA A 592 10.56 -10.72 -37.04
N LYS A 593 10.63 -11.93 -36.46
CA LYS A 593 11.90 -12.59 -36.13
C LYS A 593 12.69 -12.88 -37.40
N LYS A 594 13.92 -12.36 -37.47
CA LYS A 594 14.85 -12.56 -38.60
C LYS A 594 15.75 -13.81 -38.44
N GLY A 595 15.63 -14.51 -37.32
CA GLY A 595 16.39 -15.72 -36.98
C GLY A 595 16.21 -16.11 -35.51
N ILE A 596 16.83 -17.22 -35.10
CA ILE A 596 16.74 -17.76 -33.73
C ILE A 596 17.39 -16.82 -32.70
N VAL A 597 18.46 -16.12 -33.11
CA VAL A 597 19.09 -15.05 -32.34
C VAL A 597 18.87 -13.73 -33.09
N PRO A 598 17.72 -13.06 -32.91
CA PRO A 598 17.37 -11.87 -33.68
C PRO A 598 18.36 -10.71 -33.49
N GLN A 599 19.09 -10.68 -32.38
CA GLN A 599 20.14 -9.70 -32.06
C GLN A 599 21.25 -9.65 -33.13
N ALA A 600 21.50 -10.75 -33.85
CA ALA A 600 22.49 -10.79 -34.92
C ALA A 600 22.05 -10.08 -36.22
N PHE A 601 20.81 -9.62 -36.29
CA PHE A 601 20.18 -9.05 -37.48
C PHE A 601 19.67 -7.61 -37.29
N TYR A 602 19.77 -7.05 -36.08
CA TYR A 602 19.42 -5.66 -35.84
C TYR A 602 20.48 -4.72 -36.44
N THR A 603 19.99 -3.61 -36.97
CA THR A 603 20.79 -2.52 -37.54
C THR A 603 20.84 -1.31 -36.61
N ASP A 604 21.76 -0.37 -36.87
CA ASP A 604 21.92 0.87 -36.10
C ASP A 604 20.66 1.75 -36.06
N LYS A 605 19.76 1.60 -37.04
CA LYS A 605 18.47 2.31 -37.09
C LYS A 605 17.37 1.61 -36.30
N GLU A 606 17.56 0.33 -35.99
CA GLU A 606 16.59 -0.53 -35.33
C GLU A 606 16.81 -0.58 -33.81
N ALA A 607 18.06 -0.56 -33.36
CA ALA A 607 18.38 -0.64 -31.93
C ALA A 607 18.97 0.65 -31.37
N LYS A 608 18.57 1.03 -30.16
CA LYS A 608 19.03 2.25 -29.48
C LYS A 608 19.55 1.94 -28.08
N LEU A 609 20.74 2.43 -27.75
CA LEU A 609 21.30 2.33 -26.40
C LEU A 609 20.66 3.43 -25.57
N VAL A 610 19.87 3.04 -24.57
CA VAL A 610 19.01 3.96 -23.81
C VAL A 610 19.46 4.19 -22.38
N GLY A 611 20.40 3.38 -21.87
CA GLY A 611 20.93 3.58 -20.52
C GLY A 611 21.74 2.40 -20.00
N THR A 612 21.96 2.40 -18.69
CA THR A 612 22.48 1.25 -17.95
C THR A 612 21.54 0.91 -16.79
N ALA A 613 21.55 -0.33 -16.34
CA ALA A 613 20.75 -0.80 -15.21
C ALA A 613 21.58 -1.73 -14.34
N THR A 614 21.18 -1.89 -13.09
CA THR A 614 21.77 -2.91 -12.19
C THR A 614 20.82 -4.10 -12.14
N ILE A 615 21.23 -5.23 -12.71
CA ILE A 615 20.48 -6.49 -12.72
C ILE A 615 21.23 -7.50 -11.86
N ASP A 616 20.60 -8.04 -10.82
CA ASP A 616 21.22 -8.95 -9.85
C ASP A 616 22.56 -8.42 -9.27
N GLY A 617 22.63 -7.11 -8.99
CA GLY A 617 23.83 -6.44 -8.47
C GLY A 617 24.95 -6.23 -9.50
N LYS A 618 24.71 -6.52 -10.78
CA LYS A 618 25.67 -6.35 -11.87
C LYS A 618 25.22 -5.27 -12.84
N LEU A 619 26.18 -4.51 -13.35
CA LEU A 619 25.92 -3.52 -14.39
C LEU A 619 25.51 -4.21 -15.70
N ALA A 620 24.42 -3.74 -16.30
CA ALA A 620 23.96 -4.13 -17.61
C ALA A 620 23.68 -2.91 -18.51
N TYR A 621 23.94 -3.02 -19.80
CA TYR A 621 23.58 -2.02 -20.81
C TYR A 621 22.14 -2.25 -21.28
N LYS A 622 21.31 -1.20 -21.24
CA LYS A 622 19.90 -1.22 -21.63
C LYS A 622 19.77 -0.78 -23.08
N VAL A 623 19.35 -1.70 -23.95
CA VAL A 623 19.16 -1.49 -25.39
C VAL A 623 17.68 -1.62 -25.73
N GLU A 624 17.10 -0.60 -26.33
CA GLU A 624 15.77 -0.65 -26.95
C GLU A 624 15.89 -1.34 -28.32
N VAL A 625 15.06 -2.35 -28.57
CA VAL A 625 15.08 -3.16 -29.80
C VAL A 625 13.67 -3.27 -30.41
N PRO A 626 13.54 -3.44 -31.73
CA PRO A 626 12.24 -3.43 -32.38
C PRO A 626 11.61 -4.82 -32.32
N VAL A 627 10.50 -4.94 -31.58
CA VAL A 627 9.70 -6.17 -31.50
C VAL A 627 8.26 -5.83 -31.86
N GLY A 628 7.96 -5.81 -33.16
CA GLY A 628 6.66 -5.33 -33.67
C GLY A 628 6.40 -3.87 -33.27
N ASP A 629 5.20 -3.59 -32.74
CA ASP A 629 4.79 -2.27 -32.24
C ASP A 629 5.08 -2.08 -30.72
N LEU A 630 5.72 -3.05 -30.06
CA LEU A 630 5.92 -3.04 -28.60
C LEU A 630 7.26 -2.39 -28.23
N LYS A 631 7.25 -1.64 -27.12
CA LYS A 631 8.49 -1.15 -26.48
C LYS A 631 9.15 -2.28 -25.73
N THR A 632 10.28 -2.75 -26.25
CA THR A 632 11.09 -3.83 -25.68
C THR A 632 12.47 -3.31 -25.31
N TYR A 633 12.88 -3.56 -24.07
CA TYR A 633 14.23 -3.26 -23.58
C TYR A 633 14.97 -4.55 -23.25
N GLU A 634 16.16 -4.72 -23.79
CA GLU A 634 17.08 -5.82 -23.50
C GLU A 634 18.24 -5.30 -22.63
N TYR A 635 18.65 -6.11 -21.66
CA TYR A 635 19.68 -5.78 -20.68
C TYR A 635 20.86 -6.74 -20.83
N TYR A 636 22.02 -6.20 -21.20
CA TYR A 636 23.24 -6.96 -21.48
C TYR A 636 24.28 -6.75 -20.40
N ASP A 637 24.66 -7.80 -19.68
CA ASP A 637 25.66 -7.71 -18.60
C ASP A 637 26.99 -7.14 -19.12
N ALA A 638 27.50 -6.09 -18.47
CA ALA A 638 28.63 -5.31 -18.99
C ALA A 638 29.94 -6.11 -19.03
N LYS A 639 30.07 -7.16 -18.21
CA LYS A 639 31.29 -7.98 -18.08
C LYS A 639 31.24 -9.21 -18.99
N SER A 640 30.21 -10.03 -18.86
CA SER A 640 30.01 -11.27 -19.63
C SER A 640 29.48 -11.03 -21.03
N LYS A 641 28.89 -9.84 -21.29
CA LYS A 641 28.22 -9.44 -22.53
C LYS A 641 26.96 -10.25 -22.84
N LEU A 642 26.52 -11.11 -21.94
CA LEU A 642 25.33 -11.94 -22.14
C LEU A 642 24.06 -11.12 -21.89
N LEU A 643 23.01 -11.41 -22.65
CA LEU A 643 21.66 -10.96 -22.34
C LEU A 643 21.26 -11.57 -20.98
N VAL A 644 20.89 -10.74 -20.02
CA VAL A 644 20.51 -11.20 -18.66
C VAL A 644 19.04 -10.98 -18.37
N GLN A 645 18.43 -9.99 -19.03
CA GLN A 645 17.02 -9.69 -18.87
C GLN A 645 16.47 -9.03 -20.13
N ASN A 646 15.17 -9.16 -20.39
CA ASN A 646 14.42 -8.20 -21.17
C ASN A 646 13.14 -7.79 -20.43
N SER A 647 12.58 -6.66 -20.85
CA SER A 647 11.29 -6.18 -20.37
C SER A 647 10.45 -5.69 -21.54
N VAL A 648 9.19 -6.11 -21.60
CA VAL A 648 8.22 -5.68 -22.60
C VAL A 648 7.07 -4.98 -21.90
N SER A 649 6.72 -3.78 -22.35
CA SER A 649 5.56 -3.05 -21.83
C SER A 649 4.34 -3.29 -22.71
N VAL A 650 3.23 -3.68 -22.10
CA VAL A 650 1.98 -4.03 -22.79
C VAL A 650 0.83 -3.23 -22.20
N ASP A 651 0.11 -2.50 -23.03
CA ASP A 651 -1.09 -1.80 -22.60
C ASP A 651 -2.22 -2.79 -22.29
N THR A 652 -2.69 -2.80 -21.05
CA THR A 652 -3.87 -3.57 -20.64
C THR A 652 -5.02 -2.61 -20.28
N PRO A 653 -6.29 -3.08 -20.25
CA PRO A 653 -7.42 -2.29 -19.77
C PRO A 653 -7.27 -1.78 -18.33
N GLN A 654 -6.35 -2.36 -17.55
CA GLN A 654 -6.04 -2.01 -16.17
C GLN A 654 -4.82 -1.08 -16.05
N GLY A 655 -4.21 -0.68 -17.18
CA GLY A 655 -2.98 0.10 -17.26
C GLY A 655 -1.84 -0.65 -17.97
N PRO A 656 -0.71 0.01 -18.25
CA PRO A 656 0.46 -0.66 -18.81
C PRO A 656 1.02 -1.69 -17.82
N MET A 657 1.26 -2.90 -18.31
CA MET A 657 1.86 -4.02 -17.57
C MET A 657 3.26 -4.29 -18.13
N GLU A 658 4.25 -4.43 -17.25
CA GLU A 658 5.60 -4.86 -17.62
C GLU A 658 5.72 -6.38 -17.48
N ILE A 659 6.20 -7.04 -18.54
CA ILE A 659 6.57 -8.45 -18.54
C ILE A 659 8.09 -8.51 -18.49
N ILE A 660 8.64 -9.15 -17.46
CA ILE A 660 10.10 -9.28 -17.28
C ILE A 660 10.52 -10.71 -17.60
N THR A 661 11.48 -10.89 -18.50
CA THR A 661 12.11 -12.20 -18.77
C THR A 661 13.58 -12.14 -18.35
N SER A 662 14.01 -13.02 -17.45
CA SER A 662 15.41 -13.17 -17.03
C SER A 662 16.05 -14.41 -17.64
N TYR A 663 17.34 -14.31 -17.99
CA TYR A 663 18.12 -15.36 -18.66
C TYR A 663 19.32 -15.75 -17.81
N LYS A 664 19.44 -17.05 -17.47
CA LYS A 664 20.51 -17.60 -16.64
C LYS A 664 21.01 -18.94 -17.19
N ASP A 665 22.11 -19.41 -16.60
CA ASP A 665 22.74 -20.70 -16.90
C ASP A 665 23.06 -20.89 -18.40
N TYR A 666 23.87 -19.99 -18.96
CA TYR A 666 24.26 -20.07 -20.37
C TYR A 666 25.19 -21.27 -20.62
N LYS A 667 24.79 -22.20 -21.50
CA LYS A 667 25.61 -23.36 -21.90
C LYS A 667 25.87 -23.38 -23.40
N SER A 668 27.05 -23.85 -23.79
CA SER A 668 27.47 -23.97 -25.18
C SER A 668 26.90 -25.24 -25.81
N VAL A 669 26.21 -25.09 -26.95
CA VAL A 669 25.67 -26.16 -27.78
C VAL A 669 26.14 -25.93 -29.21
N ASP A 670 26.89 -26.87 -29.79
CA ASP A 670 27.53 -26.75 -31.11
C ASP A 670 28.31 -25.42 -31.31
N GLY A 671 28.90 -24.92 -30.22
CA GLY A 671 29.73 -23.71 -30.21
C GLY A 671 28.95 -22.39 -30.15
N VAL A 672 27.64 -22.42 -29.86
CA VAL A 672 26.81 -21.25 -29.54
C VAL A 672 26.20 -21.40 -28.15
N LYS A 673 26.24 -20.35 -27.32
CA LYS A 673 25.69 -20.35 -25.98
C LYS A 673 24.21 -19.99 -25.98
N PHE A 674 23.40 -20.77 -25.27
CA PHE A 674 21.98 -20.53 -25.03
C PHE A 674 21.71 -20.49 -23.53
N ALA A 675 20.73 -19.70 -23.09
CA ALA A 675 20.27 -19.71 -21.70
C ALA A 675 19.50 -21.01 -21.42
N PHE A 676 19.93 -21.78 -20.43
CA PHE A 676 19.22 -23.00 -20.03
C PHE A 676 18.16 -22.75 -18.95
N VAL A 677 18.18 -21.58 -18.31
CA VAL A 677 17.13 -21.17 -17.38
C VAL A 677 16.55 -19.83 -17.83
N VAL A 678 15.27 -19.83 -18.16
CA VAL A 678 14.51 -18.63 -18.52
C VAL A 678 13.39 -18.45 -17.51
N THR A 679 13.33 -17.29 -16.87
CA THR A 679 12.28 -16.96 -15.90
C THR A 679 11.43 -15.82 -16.44
N GLN A 680 10.13 -16.02 -16.52
CA GLN A 680 9.18 -14.96 -16.85
C GLN A 680 8.39 -14.55 -15.61
N GLU A 681 8.33 -13.25 -15.34
CA GLU A 681 7.52 -12.66 -14.28
C GLU A 681 6.42 -11.80 -14.91
N VAL A 682 5.16 -12.17 -14.65
CA VAL A 682 3.97 -11.50 -15.15
C VAL A 682 3.02 -11.27 -13.98
N ALA A 683 2.69 -10.01 -13.68
CA ALA A 683 1.78 -9.63 -12.59
C ALA A 683 2.11 -10.30 -11.24
N GLY A 684 3.40 -10.50 -10.94
CA GLY A 684 3.88 -11.13 -9.71
C GLY A 684 3.88 -12.67 -9.70
N GLN A 685 3.38 -13.33 -10.76
CA GLN A 685 3.55 -14.76 -10.95
C GLN A 685 4.85 -15.06 -11.70
N LYS A 686 5.56 -16.09 -11.23
CA LYS A 686 6.87 -16.49 -11.77
C LYS A 686 6.75 -17.85 -12.46
N ILE A 687 7.08 -17.87 -13.75
CA ILE A 687 7.15 -19.07 -14.58
C ILE A 687 8.63 -19.35 -14.88
N VAL A 688 9.11 -20.56 -14.57
CA VAL A 688 10.51 -20.94 -14.78
C VAL A 688 10.59 -22.05 -15.81
N THR A 689 11.28 -21.79 -16.91
CA THR A 689 11.59 -22.77 -17.96
C THR A 689 13.05 -23.22 -17.81
N THR A 690 13.26 -24.51 -17.60
CA THR A 690 14.60 -25.13 -17.52
C THR A 690 14.82 -26.07 -18.69
N MET A 691 15.77 -25.75 -19.57
CA MET A 691 16.18 -26.59 -20.69
C MET A 691 16.91 -27.84 -20.17
N LYS A 692 16.50 -29.02 -20.66
CA LYS A 692 17.11 -30.32 -20.32
C LYS A 692 18.13 -30.74 -21.36
N ASN A 693 17.78 -30.60 -22.64
CA ASN A 693 18.67 -30.87 -23.76
C ASN A 693 18.40 -29.87 -24.90
N MET A 694 19.37 -29.72 -25.79
CA MET A 694 19.26 -28.86 -26.96
C MET A 694 20.19 -29.38 -28.06
N GLU A 695 19.69 -29.39 -29.29
CA GLU A 695 20.41 -29.72 -30.51
C GLU A 695 20.26 -28.59 -31.51
N VAL A 696 21.35 -28.26 -32.22
CA VAL A 696 21.38 -27.18 -33.21
C VAL A 696 21.64 -27.79 -34.58
N ASN A 697 20.88 -27.36 -35.59
CA ASN A 697 20.97 -27.82 -36.99
C ASN A 697 20.77 -29.35 -37.17
N LYS A 698 20.11 -30.00 -36.21
CA LYS A 698 19.83 -31.45 -36.21
C LYS A 698 18.38 -31.69 -35.83
N GLY A 699 17.79 -32.77 -36.35
CA GLY A 699 16.51 -33.29 -35.87
C GLY A 699 15.27 -32.42 -36.13
N VAL A 700 15.35 -31.40 -37.01
CA VAL A 700 14.22 -30.53 -37.38
C VAL A 700 14.21 -30.30 -38.89
N SER A 701 13.05 -30.46 -39.49
CA SER A 701 12.78 -30.29 -40.91
C SER A 701 11.60 -29.32 -41.12
N LEU A 702 11.43 -28.82 -42.36
CA LEU A 702 10.27 -27.99 -42.70
C LEU A 702 8.94 -28.75 -42.61
N ALA A 703 8.96 -30.08 -42.64
CA ALA A 703 7.75 -30.89 -42.50
C ALA A 703 7.17 -30.85 -41.08
N ASP A 704 7.98 -30.50 -40.07
CA ASP A 704 7.55 -30.49 -38.67
C ASP A 704 6.54 -29.37 -38.34
N PHE A 705 6.43 -28.36 -39.21
CA PHE A 705 5.62 -27.14 -39.05
C PHE A 705 4.38 -27.09 -39.95
N LYS A 706 4.04 -28.20 -40.63
CA LYS A 706 2.89 -28.29 -41.53
C LYS A 706 1.65 -28.86 -40.86
#